data_AF-G8M2Z4-F1
#
_entry.id   AF-G8M2Z4-F1
#
_cell.length_a   1.000
_cell.length_b   1.000
_cell.length_c   1.000
_cell.angle_alpha   90.00
_cell.angle_beta   90.00
_cell.angle_gamma   90.00
#
_symmetry.space_group_name_H-M   'P 1'
#
loop_
_entity.id
_entity.type
_entity.pdbx_description
1 polymer ?
#
loop_
_entity_poly.entity_id
_entity_poly.type
_entity_poly.pdbx_seq_one_letter_code
_entity_poly.pdbx_strand_id
1 'polypeptide(L)'
;MKDIFLNLKRIVKNSKVLWSFFILLLFLFVFGKNGVQAKIINNEFVDLTFTIDSKDYLTRSIKKKMDIAPFIENGYTLVPFRTIFEELGYTVRWDDSERSIIAVKMGSQMKLYIDNNVAFVNGEQKVMTVAPKIVSGRTFVPLRFVSENAGANVVWDDAKKAIYITRVGKYETGGVLFYEKGKNNNNTVYVYDGNDFKVIPLNNKSIVNWYSYKGRILLTMFDSTTSKNNFAQYKDGRFEILINDFDIQETFEYNNNLLIHGYDREQKFNKLYRFDGESLTLIENNFYVGKHIEVNGKLLVNKYDNTRNYTLLVFDKNSSNPWTPKVLSDDFIIKDYVIFDNVVYMTGVLETGKDKPLASYNSFGTDKSYFKILLGDTDININDLAVCRNEIYIVKSGKLYKLTNSGLNKVLFEYRKNVYIEYSVTKIIAYKDKLYVAVKGGSYIDSNGKTVKGDYPKISSFVMEYENTASTRVFIKDFTLKEFRIESDILLSLGTIGSSKDSALYIYNGVNDPTFTLDVLSIKNTLSVNNKLFIDVTDKSRITDKQRDTMLIYEGNTIRNLVVDMKTKYWDSVRDSLVFSGYEAGINANKLYSYGYAFNELLGNFDVKYWNKIEDTLFVCGSSPLDKKFEIYKFNNANKIALQDNLEIIKVIKAKGNYYLIYAYDRDNQSPLKGKKILYIYDDSTRDFIEMKVNMEISDMIFMQ
;
A
#
# COMPACT_ATOMS: atom_id res chain seq x y z
N MET A 1 -28.54 -31.61 58.47
CA MET A 1 -27.64 -30.47 58.14
C MET A 1 -26.50 -30.25 59.14
N LYS A 2 -26.50 -30.86 60.34
CA LYS A 2 -25.35 -30.81 61.28
C LYS A 2 -24.29 -31.90 61.07
N ASP A 3 -24.62 -33.03 60.45
CA ASP A 3 -23.63 -34.08 60.12
C ASP A 3 -22.83 -33.84 58.83
N ILE A 4 -23.21 -32.84 58.04
CA ILE A 4 -22.44 -32.40 56.85
C ILE A 4 -21.30 -31.45 57.27
N PHE A 5 -21.41 -30.81 58.43
CA PHE A 5 -20.41 -29.86 58.93
C PHE A 5 -19.18 -30.53 59.58
N LEU A 6 -19.28 -31.78 60.02
CA LEU A 6 -18.14 -32.49 60.61
C LEU A 6 -17.19 -33.13 59.57
N ASN A 7 -17.69 -33.46 58.37
CA ASN A 7 -16.85 -34.10 57.34
C ASN A 7 -16.09 -33.11 56.44
N LEU A 8 -16.40 -31.80 56.49
CA LEU A 8 -15.67 -30.77 55.76
C LEU A 8 -14.42 -30.24 56.49
N LYS A 9 -14.17 -30.67 57.74
CA LYS A 9 -12.97 -30.29 58.50
C LYS A 9 -11.73 -31.15 58.22
N ARG A 10 -11.81 -32.16 57.35
CA ARG A 10 -10.67 -33.06 57.05
C ARG A 10 -9.99 -32.81 55.69
N ILE A 11 -10.44 -31.83 54.91
CA ILE A 11 -9.73 -31.40 53.69
C ILE A 11 -9.59 -29.87 53.68
N VAL A 12 -8.88 -29.34 54.66
CA VAL A 12 -8.34 -27.97 54.61
C VAL A 12 -6.83 -28.05 54.82
N LYS A 13 -6.12 -28.27 53.71
CA LYS A 13 -4.69 -28.02 53.62
C LYS A 13 -4.36 -27.57 52.20
N ASN A 14 -4.79 -26.35 51.86
CA ASN A 14 -4.15 -25.40 50.92
C ASN A 14 -5.10 -24.25 50.58
N SER A 15 -5.23 -23.28 51.49
CA SER A 15 -6.04 -22.06 51.32
C SER A 15 -5.34 -20.94 50.52
N LYS A 16 -4.39 -21.26 49.64
CA LYS A 16 -3.75 -20.27 48.74
C LYS A 16 -4.19 -20.34 47.28
N VAL A 17 -4.99 -21.34 46.89
CA VAL A 17 -5.38 -21.56 45.47
C VAL A 17 -6.80 -21.05 45.14
N LEU A 18 -7.67 -20.82 46.14
CA LEU A 18 -9.03 -20.34 45.88
C LEU A 18 -9.17 -18.82 45.78
N TRP A 19 -8.28 -18.03 46.41
CA TRP A 19 -8.31 -16.56 46.29
C TRP A 19 -7.72 -16.04 44.97
N SER A 20 -6.78 -16.78 44.36
CA SER A 20 -6.26 -16.44 43.02
C SER A 20 -7.26 -16.73 41.91
N PHE A 21 -8.16 -17.71 42.08
CA PHE A 21 -9.18 -18.04 41.07
C PHE A 21 -10.33 -17.02 41.03
N PHE A 22 -10.69 -16.42 42.17
CA PHE A 22 -11.73 -15.38 42.22
C PHE A 22 -11.23 -14.01 41.74
N ILE A 23 -9.94 -13.70 41.93
CA ILE A 23 -9.33 -12.46 41.42
C ILE A 23 -9.06 -12.56 39.91
N LEU A 24 -8.80 -13.75 39.37
CA LEU A 24 -8.68 -13.96 37.92
C LEU A 24 -10.04 -13.85 37.19
N LEU A 25 -11.14 -14.29 37.84
CA LEU A 25 -12.49 -14.13 37.29
C LEU A 25 -13.01 -12.69 37.37
N LEU A 26 -12.58 -11.89 38.36
CA LEU A 26 -12.89 -10.46 38.43
C LEU A 26 -12.03 -9.60 37.47
N PHE A 27 -10.83 -10.06 37.10
CA PHE A 27 -10.02 -9.39 36.06
C PHE A 27 -10.52 -9.64 34.63
N LEU A 28 -11.33 -10.68 34.41
CA LEU A 28 -11.96 -10.99 33.12
C LEU A 28 -13.22 -10.16 32.82
N PHE A 29 -13.66 -9.27 33.71
CA PHE A 29 -14.88 -8.48 33.52
C PHE A 29 -14.73 -6.95 33.70
N VAL A 30 -13.50 -6.43 33.71
CA VAL A 30 -13.24 -4.98 33.78
C VAL A 30 -12.16 -4.54 32.78
N PHE A 31 -12.32 -4.91 31.51
CA PHE A 31 -11.96 -3.97 30.44
C PHE A 31 -13.28 -3.38 29.96
N GLY A 32 -13.60 -2.21 30.51
CA GLY A 32 -14.82 -1.49 30.17
C GLY A 32 -14.97 -1.37 28.66
N LYS A 33 -16.13 -1.77 28.15
CA LYS A 33 -16.67 -1.33 26.86
C LYS A 33 -16.96 0.18 26.89
N ASN A 34 -16.00 1.00 27.32
CA ASN A 34 -16.08 2.45 27.21
C ASN A 34 -15.26 2.89 25.99
N GLY A 35 -15.54 2.24 24.86
CA GLY A 35 -15.14 2.79 23.57
C GLY A 35 -16.09 3.94 23.28
N VAL A 36 -15.60 5.18 23.31
CA VAL A 36 -16.32 6.29 22.67
C VAL A 36 -16.50 5.88 21.21
N GLN A 37 -17.73 5.54 20.84
CA GLN A 37 -18.09 5.17 19.49
C GLN A 37 -18.07 6.44 18.64
N ALA A 38 -17.43 6.37 17.48
CA ALA A 38 -17.46 7.45 16.51
C ALA A 38 -18.91 7.77 16.14
N LYS A 39 -19.31 9.05 16.17
CA LYS A 39 -20.66 9.45 15.76
C LYS A 39 -20.69 9.60 14.24
N ILE A 40 -21.74 9.06 13.61
CA ILE A 40 -22.06 9.45 12.23
C ILE A 40 -22.76 10.80 12.28
N ILE A 41 -22.16 11.81 11.66
CA ILE A 41 -22.74 13.14 11.50
C ILE A 41 -23.33 13.23 10.09
N ASN A 42 -24.64 13.44 10.01
CA ASN A 42 -25.39 13.54 8.75
C ASN A 42 -26.15 14.88 8.60
N ASN A 43 -26.05 15.79 9.57
CA ASN A 43 -26.88 17.00 9.63
C ASN A 43 -26.49 18.09 8.61
N GLU A 44 -25.26 18.06 8.08
CA GLU A 44 -24.80 19.07 7.11
C GLU A 44 -24.88 18.59 5.66
N PHE A 45 -25.02 17.29 5.45
CA PHE A 45 -25.05 16.67 4.13
C PHE A 45 -26.45 16.74 3.50
N VAL A 46 -26.52 17.23 2.27
CA VAL A 46 -27.73 17.23 1.44
C VAL A 46 -27.39 16.51 0.14
N ASP A 47 -28.22 15.54 -0.24
CA ASP A 47 -28.21 14.86 -1.54
C ASP A 47 -29.64 14.57 -1.95
N LEU A 48 -30.20 15.49 -2.74
CA LEU A 48 -31.58 15.42 -3.20
C LEU A 48 -31.63 15.31 -4.71
N THR A 49 -32.51 14.44 -5.20
CA THR A 49 -32.89 14.39 -6.61
C THR A 49 -34.37 14.63 -6.74
N PHE A 50 -34.74 15.72 -7.40
CA PHE A 50 -36.11 16.00 -7.83
C PHE A 50 -36.24 15.73 -9.32
N THR A 51 -37.41 15.27 -9.76
CA THR A 51 -37.73 15.11 -11.18
C THR A 51 -39.00 15.88 -11.47
N ILE A 52 -39.00 16.68 -12.54
CA ILE A 52 -40.17 17.46 -12.95
C ILE A 52 -41.36 16.52 -13.20
N ASP A 53 -42.55 16.96 -12.79
CA ASP A 53 -43.82 16.24 -12.91
C ASP A 53 -43.87 14.90 -12.15
N SER A 54 -42.85 14.56 -11.36
CA SER A 54 -42.83 13.42 -10.45
C SER A 54 -43.14 13.82 -9.02
N LYS A 55 -44.06 13.10 -8.38
CA LYS A 55 -44.28 13.21 -6.93
C LYS A 55 -43.23 12.46 -6.11
N ASP A 56 -42.50 11.57 -6.75
CA ASP A 56 -41.41 10.84 -6.10
C ASP A 56 -40.11 11.65 -6.20
N TYR A 57 -39.34 11.69 -5.12
CA TYR A 57 -38.00 12.28 -5.07
C TYR A 57 -37.06 11.36 -4.29
N LEU A 58 -35.75 11.56 -4.47
CA LEU A 58 -34.72 10.85 -3.71
C LEU A 58 -34.10 11.80 -2.70
N THR A 59 -33.92 11.33 -1.47
CA THR A 59 -33.07 11.97 -0.45
C THR A 59 -32.08 10.95 0.06
N ARG A 60 -30.78 11.21 -0.10
CA ARG A 60 -29.70 10.26 0.20
C ARG A 60 -29.94 8.90 -0.45
N SER A 61 -30.38 8.90 -1.71
CA SER A 61 -30.80 7.71 -2.47
C SER A 61 -32.02 6.92 -1.92
N ILE A 62 -32.71 7.43 -0.91
CA ILE A 62 -33.95 6.86 -0.39
C ILE A 62 -35.12 7.52 -1.10
N LYS A 63 -36.02 6.71 -1.66
CA LYS A 63 -37.22 7.19 -2.33
C LYS A 63 -38.25 7.68 -1.31
N LYS A 64 -38.64 8.94 -1.44
CA LYS A 64 -39.74 9.58 -0.71
C LYS A 64 -40.75 10.16 -1.69
N LYS A 65 -41.89 10.60 -1.16
CA LYS A 65 -43.00 11.15 -1.92
C LYS A 65 -43.42 12.51 -1.38
N MET A 66 -43.75 13.43 -2.26
CA MET A 66 -44.32 14.73 -1.94
C MET A 66 -45.77 14.83 -2.41
N ASP A 67 -46.53 15.77 -1.85
CA ASP A 67 -47.96 15.95 -2.12
C ASP A 67 -48.25 16.28 -3.60
N ILE A 68 -47.46 17.20 -4.17
CA ILE A 68 -47.60 17.70 -5.55
C ILE A 68 -46.21 17.79 -6.19
N ALA A 69 -46.12 17.37 -7.45
CA ALA A 69 -44.87 17.35 -8.20
C ALA A 69 -44.30 18.76 -8.41
N PRO A 70 -42.96 18.90 -8.49
CA PRO A 70 -42.35 20.15 -8.92
C PRO A 70 -42.60 20.37 -10.41
N PHE A 71 -42.75 21.63 -10.81
CA PHE A 71 -43.02 22.00 -12.21
C PHE A 71 -42.15 23.18 -12.63
N ILE A 72 -42.03 23.39 -13.93
CA ILE A 72 -41.31 24.54 -14.50
C ILE A 72 -42.33 25.61 -14.89
N GLU A 73 -42.07 26.84 -14.46
CA GLU A 73 -42.80 28.02 -14.92
C GLU A 73 -41.81 29.11 -15.32
N ASN A 74 -41.99 29.67 -16.52
CA ASN A 74 -41.14 30.74 -17.06
C ASN A 74 -39.63 30.43 -16.99
N GLY A 75 -39.26 29.15 -17.13
CA GLY A 75 -37.87 28.69 -17.03
C GLY A 75 -37.37 28.41 -15.60
N TYR A 76 -38.21 28.58 -14.57
CA TYR A 76 -37.84 28.36 -13.18
C TYR A 76 -38.60 27.17 -12.58
N THR A 77 -37.87 26.31 -11.85
CA THR A 77 -38.48 25.19 -11.12
C THR A 77 -39.10 25.68 -9.82
N LEU A 78 -40.38 25.35 -9.65
CA LEU A 78 -41.16 25.56 -8.44
C LEU A 78 -41.39 24.22 -7.74
N VAL A 79 -41.17 24.20 -6.42
CA VAL A 79 -41.27 23.00 -5.57
C VAL A 79 -42.10 23.30 -4.32
N PRO A 80 -42.85 22.33 -3.75
CA PRO A 80 -43.55 22.54 -2.49
C PRO A 80 -42.59 22.99 -1.38
N PHE A 81 -42.90 24.12 -0.74
CA PHE A 81 -41.96 24.79 0.17
C PHE A 81 -41.53 23.89 1.33
N ARG A 82 -42.48 23.21 1.97
CA ARG A 82 -42.21 22.38 3.15
C ARG A 82 -41.21 21.26 2.83
N THR A 83 -41.44 20.55 1.72
CA THR A 83 -40.56 19.47 1.27
C THR A 83 -39.12 19.94 1.09
N ILE A 84 -38.90 21.04 0.35
CA ILE A 84 -37.54 21.48 0.06
C ILE A 84 -36.83 22.03 1.30
N PHE A 85 -37.50 22.84 2.11
CA PHE A 85 -36.89 23.45 3.29
C PHE A 85 -36.56 22.41 4.38
N GLU A 86 -37.47 21.47 4.65
CA GLU A 86 -37.24 20.41 5.64
C GLU A 86 -36.08 19.50 5.23
N GLU A 87 -35.99 19.11 3.95
CA GLU A 87 -34.86 18.32 3.43
C GLU A 87 -33.54 19.11 3.45
N LEU A 88 -33.58 20.44 3.44
CA LEU A 88 -32.40 21.31 3.63
C LEU A 88 -32.03 21.52 5.11
N GLY A 89 -32.84 20.99 6.03
CA GLY A 89 -32.63 21.05 7.48
C GLY A 89 -33.27 22.26 8.17
N TYR A 90 -34.20 22.96 7.52
CA TYR A 90 -34.92 24.09 8.11
C TYR A 90 -36.19 23.62 8.83
N THR A 91 -36.49 24.24 9.96
CA THR A 91 -37.84 24.24 10.52
C THR A 91 -38.64 25.34 9.87
N VAL A 92 -39.86 25.04 9.41
CA VAL A 92 -40.65 25.97 8.61
C VAL A 92 -42.01 26.24 9.24
N ARG A 93 -42.40 27.52 9.26
CA ARG A 93 -43.72 27.98 9.68
C ARG A 93 -44.36 28.84 8.58
N TRP A 94 -45.68 28.69 8.42
CA TRP A 94 -46.51 29.60 7.64
C TRP A 94 -46.98 30.75 8.54
N ASP A 95 -46.87 31.98 8.06
CA ASP A 95 -47.47 33.16 8.66
C ASP A 95 -48.66 33.63 7.84
N ASP A 96 -49.85 33.43 8.38
CA ASP A 96 -51.09 33.76 7.68
C ASP A 96 -51.31 35.27 7.58
N SER A 97 -50.94 36.01 8.64
CA SER A 97 -51.15 37.46 8.72
C SER A 97 -50.36 38.23 7.66
N GLU A 98 -49.19 37.71 7.31
CA GLU A 98 -48.30 38.32 6.32
C GLU A 98 -48.28 37.56 4.98
N ARG A 99 -49.05 36.47 4.86
CA ARG A 99 -48.97 35.52 3.74
C ARG A 99 -47.52 35.16 3.41
N SER A 100 -46.77 34.71 4.42
CA SER A 100 -45.32 34.47 4.32
C SER A 100 -44.88 33.10 4.82
N ILE A 101 -43.76 32.62 4.30
CA ILE A 101 -43.02 31.44 4.76
C ILE A 101 -41.86 31.93 5.61
N ILE A 102 -41.71 31.38 6.81
CA ILE A 102 -40.55 31.62 7.67
C ILE A 102 -39.84 30.29 7.87
N ALA A 103 -38.61 30.18 7.38
CA ALA A 103 -37.75 29.01 7.53
C ALA A 103 -36.54 29.36 8.40
N VAL A 104 -36.25 28.55 9.41
CA VAL A 104 -35.13 28.75 10.35
C VAL A 104 -34.28 27.49 10.47
N LYS A 105 -32.96 27.63 10.34
CA LYS A 105 -31.92 26.63 10.69
C LYS A 105 -30.89 27.36 11.57
N MET A 106 -30.16 26.68 12.43
CA MET A 106 -29.12 27.31 13.27
C MET A 106 -28.24 28.28 12.46
N GLY A 107 -28.27 29.58 12.81
CA GLY A 107 -27.51 30.64 12.13
C GLY A 107 -28.06 31.10 10.76
N SER A 108 -29.23 30.62 10.33
CA SER A 108 -29.85 30.99 9.05
C SER A 108 -31.38 31.16 9.15
N GLN A 109 -31.90 32.24 8.61
CA GLN A 109 -33.33 32.53 8.52
C GLN A 109 -33.69 33.03 7.12
N MET A 110 -34.76 32.47 6.55
CA MET A 110 -35.35 32.92 5.30
C MET A 110 -36.82 33.27 5.49
N LYS A 111 -37.23 34.44 5.00
CA LYS A 111 -38.62 34.89 4.98
C LYS A 111 -39.04 35.21 3.54
N LEU A 112 -40.02 34.48 3.02
CA LEU A 112 -40.49 34.59 1.65
C LEU A 112 -41.98 34.94 1.65
N TYR A 113 -42.38 35.99 0.91
CA TYR A 113 -43.77 36.40 0.82
C TYR A 113 -44.43 35.84 -0.44
N ILE A 114 -45.71 35.47 -0.35
CA ILE A 114 -46.48 34.99 -1.50
C ILE A 114 -46.76 36.13 -2.47
N ASP A 115 -46.70 35.83 -3.76
CA ASP A 115 -46.90 36.76 -4.89
C ASP A 115 -45.94 37.96 -4.89
N ASN A 116 -44.85 37.88 -4.12
CA ASN A 116 -43.82 38.90 -4.02
C ASN A 116 -42.45 38.30 -4.36
N ASN A 117 -41.71 38.98 -5.23
CA ASN A 117 -40.37 38.56 -5.63
C ASN A 117 -39.28 39.00 -4.64
N VAL A 118 -39.61 39.71 -3.56
CA VAL A 118 -38.67 40.10 -2.51
C VAL A 118 -38.75 39.14 -1.33
N ALA A 119 -37.61 38.60 -0.94
CA ALA A 119 -37.41 37.77 0.25
C ALA A 119 -36.39 38.42 1.19
N PHE A 120 -36.38 38.00 2.45
CA PHE A 120 -35.34 38.37 3.42
C PHE A 120 -34.55 37.11 3.80
N VAL A 121 -33.24 37.15 3.62
CA VAL A 121 -32.32 36.07 3.98
C VAL A 121 -31.33 36.64 4.99
N ASN A 122 -31.36 36.15 6.22
CA ASN A 122 -30.53 36.64 7.34
C ASN A 122 -30.66 38.15 7.57
N GLY A 123 -31.86 38.69 7.37
CA GLY A 123 -32.15 40.13 7.50
C GLY A 123 -31.85 40.96 6.24
N GLU A 124 -31.16 40.40 5.25
CA GLU A 124 -30.86 41.08 3.99
C GLU A 124 -31.95 40.86 2.95
N GLN A 125 -32.31 41.92 2.23
CA GLN A 125 -33.27 41.84 1.14
C GLN A 125 -32.65 41.18 -0.09
N LYS A 126 -33.31 40.14 -0.62
CA LYS A 126 -32.91 39.44 -1.85
C LYS A 126 -34.09 39.34 -2.80
N VAL A 127 -33.82 39.56 -4.09
CA VAL A 127 -34.83 39.46 -5.16
C VAL A 127 -34.78 38.06 -5.78
N MET A 128 -35.95 37.44 -5.88
CA MET A 128 -36.19 36.16 -6.55
C MET A 128 -36.63 36.42 -7.99
N THR A 129 -36.23 35.53 -8.91
CA THR A 129 -36.62 35.68 -10.32
C THR A 129 -38.07 35.29 -10.59
N VAL A 130 -38.67 34.45 -9.75
CA VAL A 130 -40.10 34.13 -9.74
C VAL A 130 -40.59 34.19 -8.29
N ALA A 131 -41.81 34.70 -8.08
CA ALA A 131 -42.39 34.81 -6.75
C ALA A 131 -42.88 33.44 -6.24
N PRO A 132 -42.79 33.18 -4.92
CA PRO A 132 -43.53 32.11 -4.27
C PRO A 132 -45.03 32.27 -4.52
N LYS A 133 -45.75 31.18 -4.73
CA LYS A 133 -47.17 31.25 -5.10
C LYS A 133 -47.96 30.06 -4.57
N ILE A 134 -49.28 30.18 -4.55
CA ILE A 134 -50.19 29.10 -4.14
C ILE A 134 -50.80 28.46 -5.39
N VAL A 135 -50.59 27.17 -5.57
CA VAL A 135 -51.19 26.35 -6.63
C VAL A 135 -51.95 25.20 -6.00
N SER A 136 -53.24 25.08 -6.31
CA SER A 136 -54.09 24.00 -5.79
C SER A 136 -54.03 23.82 -4.28
N GLY A 137 -54.01 24.93 -3.53
CA GLY A 137 -53.95 24.91 -2.06
C GLY A 137 -52.60 24.45 -1.48
N ARG A 138 -51.52 24.51 -2.27
CA ARG A 138 -50.14 24.28 -1.81
C ARG A 138 -49.25 25.43 -2.22
N THR A 139 -48.36 25.80 -1.31
CA THR A 139 -47.38 26.86 -1.56
C THR A 139 -46.14 26.30 -2.23
N PHE A 140 -45.74 26.95 -3.32
CA PHE A 140 -44.54 26.66 -4.09
C PHE A 140 -43.53 27.79 -3.96
N VAL A 141 -42.26 27.42 -3.95
CA VAL A 141 -41.13 28.35 -3.88
C VAL A 141 -40.14 28.07 -5.01
N PRO A 142 -39.35 29.07 -5.43
CA PRO A 142 -38.29 28.88 -6.42
C PRO A 142 -37.22 27.96 -5.82
N LEU A 143 -37.08 26.76 -6.38
CA LEU A 143 -36.21 25.71 -5.84
C LEU A 143 -34.75 26.20 -5.73
N ARG A 144 -34.22 26.77 -6.81
CA ARG A 144 -32.83 27.24 -6.87
C ARG A 144 -32.55 28.31 -5.82
N PHE A 145 -33.44 29.31 -5.70
CA PHE A 145 -33.29 30.39 -4.74
C PHE A 145 -33.20 29.86 -3.31
N VAL A 146 -34.11 28.96 -2.93
CA VAL A 146 -34.14 28.39 -1.58
C VAL A 146 -32.91 27.52 -1.31
N SER A 147 -32.54 26.66 -2.26
CA SER A 147 -31.39 25.75 -2.11
C SER A 147 -30.05 26.50 -2.05
N GLU A 148 -29.81 27.47 -2.93
CA GLU A 148 -28.56 28.23 -2.96
C GLU A 148 -28.41 29.13 -1.73
N ASN A 149 -29.49 29.75 -1.25
CA ASN A 149 -29.46 30.50 0.03
C ASN A 149 -29.36 29.59 1.26
N ALA A 150 -29.69 28.31 1.12
CA ALA A 150 -29.36 27.28 2.11
C ALA A 150 -27.91 26.76 1.99
N GLY A 151 -27.11 27.28 1.06
CA GLY A 151 -25.73 26.86 0.82
C GLY A 151 -25.59 25.54 0.06
N ALA A 152 -26.63 25.09 -0.65
CA ALA A 152 -26.57 23.90 -1.49
C ALA A 152 -26.33 24.29 -2.96
N ASN A 153 -25.54 23.48 -3.67
CA ASN A 153 -25.36 23.58 -5.11
C ASN A 153 -26.54 22.93 -5.85
N VAL A 154 -26.94 23.51 -6.99
CA VAL A 154 -28.09 23.05 -7.80
C VAL A 154 -27.70 22.85 -9.25
N VAL A 155 -27.78 21.60 -9.70
CA VAL A 155 -27.46 21.17 -11.07
C VAL A 155 -28.73 20.68 -11.77
N TRP A 156 -28.95 21.17 -13.00
CA TRP A 156 -30.05 20.72 -13.88
C TRP A 156 -29.53 19.72 -14.90
N ASP A 157 -30.21 18.58 -15.02
CA ASP A 157 -30.02 17.60 -16.10
C ASP A 157 -31.25 17.63 -17.00
N ASP A 158 -31.10 18.30 -18.15
CA ASP A 158 -32.20 18.50 -19.09
C ASP A 158 -32.71 17.21 -19.72
N ALA A 159 -31.81 16.25 -19.97
CA ALA A 159 -32.15 14.97 -20.58
C ALA A 159 -33.01 14.12 -19.66
N LYS A 160 -32.71 14.13 -18.35
CA LYS A 160 -33.47 13.39 -17.34
C LYS A 160 -34.61 14.20 -16.72
N LYS A 161 -34.73 15.48 -17.07
CA LYS A 161 -35.60 16.47 -16.40
C LYS A 161 -35.45 16.41 -14.87
N ALA A 162 -34.20 16.31 -14.42
CA ALA A 162 -33.85 16.09 -13.02
C ALA A 162 -33.05 17.25 -12.44
N ILE A 163 -33.31 17.57 -11.18
CA ILE A 163 -32.59 18.57 -10.40
C ILE A 163 -31.81 17.83 -9.31
N TYR A 164 -30.49 18.00 -9.32
CA TYR A 164 -29.60 17.52 -8.28
C TYR A 164 -29.27 18.66 -7.33
N ILE A 165 -29.48 18.45 -6.04
CA ILE A 165 -29.18 19.43 -4.99
C ILE A 165 -28.21 18.77 -4.02
N THR A 166 -27.02 19.35 -3.89
CA THR A 166 -25.97 18.79 -3.04
C THR A 166 -25.38 19.84 -2.12
N ARG A 167 -25.15 19.47 -0.87
CA ARG A 167 -24.38 20.28 0.09
C ARG A 167 -23.48 19.35 0.88
N VAL A 168 -22.21 19.70 0.97
CA VAL A 168 -21.24 19.05 1.87
C VAL A 168 -20.74 20.11 2.83
N GLY A 169 -20.40 19.74 4.05
CA GLY A 169 -19.71 20.65 4.96
C GLY A 169 -18.34 21.06 4.43
N LYS A 170 -17.80 22.19 4.90
CA LYS A 170 -16.42 22.60 4.62
C LYS A 170 -15.46 21.85 5.52
N TYR A 171 -14.48 21.18 4.94
CA TYR A 171 -13.45 20.42 5.64
C TYR A 171 -12.09 20.65 4.98
N GLU A 172 -11.03 20.76 5.78
CA GLU A 172 -9.67 21.00 5.28
C GLU A 172 -9.00 19.72 4.72
N THR A 173 -9.75 18.90 3.98
CA THR A 173 -9.29 17.64 3.41
C THR A 173 -8.31 17.82 2.26
N GLY A 174 -8.21 19.03 1.69
CA GLY A 174 -7.62 19.22 0.37
C GLY A 174 -8.47 18.58 -0.73
N GLY A 175 -7.90 18.48 -1.92
CA GLY A 175 -8.60 17.96 -3.09
C GLY A 175 -8.62 16.44 -3.15
N VAL A 176 -9.74 15.84 -3.52
CA VAL A 176 -9.87 14.40 -3.76
C VAL A 176 -10.65 14.17 -5.04
N LEU A 177 -10.13 13.28 -5.88
CA LEU A 177 -10.77 12.89 -7.12
C LEU A 177 -11.29 11.44 -7.01
N PHE A 178 -12.54 11.23 -7.43
CA PHE A 178 -13.22 9.94 -7.44
C PHE A 178 -13.62 9.59 -8.86
N TYR A 179 -13.38 8.34 -9.26
CA TYR A 179 -13.75 7.84 -10.58
C TYR A 179 -14.85 6.80 -10.49
N GLU A 180 -16.00 7.11 -11.08
CA GLU A 180 -17.17 6.23 -11.17
C GLU A 180 -17.29 5.67 -12.60
N LYS A 181 -17.27 4.34 -12.70
CA LYS A 181 -17.53 3.63 -13.96
C LYS A 181 -19.04 3.44 -14.10
N GLY A 182 -19.65 4.25 -14.97
CA GLY A 182 -21.07 4.18 -15.25
C GLY A 182 -21.43 3.04 -16.20
N LYS A 183 -22.71 2.67 -16.23
CA LYS A 183 -23.24 1.76 -17.26
C LYS A 183 -23.12 2.41 -18.65
N ASN A 184 -22.91 1.60 -19.68
CA ASN A 184 -22.78 2.04 -21.09
C ASN A 184 -21.71 3.12 -21.30
N ASN A 185 -20.59 3.04 -20.57
CA ASN A 185 -19.45 3.98 -20.68
C ASN A 185 -19.79 5.44 -20.29
N ASN A 186 -20.87 5.65 -19.53
CA ASN A 186 -21.21 6.94 -18.93
C ASN A 186 -20.37 7.19 -17.66
N ASN A 187 -19.06 7.23 -17.83
CA ASN A 187 -18.15 7.41 -16.70
C ASN A 187 -18.17 8.84 -16.21
N THR A 188 -17.97 9.01 -14.90
CA THR A 188 -18.01 10.31 -14.24
C THR A 188 -16.82 10.45 -13.32
N VAL A 189 -16.20 11.62 -13.36
CA VAL A 189 -15.22 12.04 -12.36
C VAL A 189 -15.89 13.02 -11.40
N TYR A 190 -15.70 12.78 -10.12
CA TYR A 190 -16.05 13.72 -9.06
C TYR A 190 -14.78 14.30 -8.49
N VAL A 191 -14.77 15.60 -8.25
CA VAL A 191 -13.68 16.27 -7.56
C VAL A 191 -14.26 16.99 -6.36
N TYR A 192 -13.81 16.62 -5.17
CA TYR A 192 -14.12 17.32 -3.94
C TYR A 192 -12.92 18.16 -3.55
N ASP A 193 -13.07 19.48 -3.40
CA ASP A 193 -11.97 20.40 -3.11
C ASP A 193 -11.80 20.74 -1.61
N GLY A 194 -12.58 20.09 -0.75
CA GLY A 194 -12.70 20.44 0.68
C GLY A 194 -13.92 21.31 0.99
N ASN A 195 -14.63 21.80 -0.02
CA ASN A 195 -15.86 22.56 0.15
C ASN A 195 -17.01 21.94 -0.65
N ASP A 196 -16.82 21.77 -1.97
CA ASP A 196 -17.89 21.36 -2.88
C ASP A 196 -17.47 20.22 -3.81
N PHE A 197 -18.46 19.50 -4.34
CA PHE A 197 -18.26 18.53 -5.41
C PHE A 197 -18.40 19.17 -6.79
N LYS A 198 -17.36 19.04 -7.59
CA LYS A 198 -17.44 19.20 -9.05
C LYS A 198 -17.70 17.85 -9.71
N VAL A 199 -18.72 17.80 -10.55
CA VAL A 199 -19.07 16.62 -11.35
C VAL A 199 -18.60 16.84 -12.78
N ILE A 200 -17.81 15.92 -13.30
CA ILE A 200 -17.21 15.99 -14.64
C ILE A 200 -17.60 14.71 -15.40
N PRO A 201 -18.69 14.75 -16.19
CA PRO A 201 -19.03 13.65 -17.09
C PRO A 201 -17.91 13.45 -18.12
N LEU A 202 -17.45 12.21 -18.30
CA LEU A 202 -16.40 11.90 -19.26
C LEU A 202 -16.92 11.62 -20.67
N ASN A 203 -18.22 11.30 -20.82
CA ASN A 203 -18.93 11.13 -22.11
C ASN A 203 -18.16 10.29 -23.14
N ASN A 204 -18.33 8.97 -23.12
CA ASN A 204 -17.60 8.00 -23.97
C ASN A 204 -16.10 7.87 -23.69
N LYS A 205 -15.57 8.64 -22.74
CA LYS A 205 -14.18 8.49 -22.29
C LYS A 205 -14.09 7.66 -21.02
N SER A 206 -13.00 6.92 -20.88
CA SER A 206 -12.67 6.15 -19.68
C SER A 206 -11.24 6.41 -19.23
N ILE A 207 -11.00 6.41 -17.91
CA ILE A 207 -9.65 6.50 -17.36
C ILE A 207 -8.99 5.12 -17.47
N VAL A 208 -7.84 5.08 -18.12
CA VAL A 208 -7.00 3.88 -18.27
C VAL A 208 -6.03 3.75 -17.10
N ASN A 209 -5.32 4.82 -16.79
CA ASN A 209 -4.39 4.93 -15.68
C ASN A 209 -4.30 6.37 -15.19
N TRP A 210 -3.77 6.57 -13.98
CA TRP A 210 -3.54 7.88 -13.40
C TRP A 210 -2.39 7.87 -12.40
N TYR A 211 -1.84 9.04 -12.13
CA TYR A 211 -0.69 9.26 -11.26
C TYR A 211 -0.91 10.57 -10.50
N SER A 212 -0.50 10.61 -9.23
CA SER A 212 -0.38 11.86 -8.47
C SER A 212 1.10 12.19 -8.35
N TYR A 213 1.47 13.41 -8.71
CA TYR A 213 2.85 13.89 -8.58
C TYR A 213 2.86 15.37 -8.21
N LYS A 214 3.47 15.71 -7.06
CA LYS A 214 3.53 17.07 -6.51
C LYS A 214 2.19 17.81 -6.57
N GLY A 215 1.11 17.14 -6.15
CA GLY A 215 -0.25 17.70 -6.13
C GLY A 215 -0.98 17.76 -7.47
N ARG A 216 -0.34 17.36 -8.57
CA ARG A 216 -1.02 17.25 -9.87
C ARG A 216 -1.50 15.84 -10.11
N ILE A 217 -2.68 15.72 -10.70
CA ILE A 217 -3.16 14.46 -11.26
C ILE A 217 -2.84 14.44 -12.75
N LEU A 218 -2.12 13.40 -13.15
CA LEU A 218 -1.87 13.03 -14.54
C LEU A 218 -2.65 11.76 -14.85
N LEU A 219 -3.26 11.65 -16.03
CA LEU A 219 -4.04 10.47 -16.39
C LEU A 219 -4.09 10.22 -17.89
N THR A 220 -4.32 8.97 -18.25
CA THR A 220 -4.60 8.57 -19.63
C THR A 220 -6.11 8.35 -19.78
N MET A 221 -6.74 9.08 -20.71
CA MET A 221 -8.15 8.89 -21.09
C MET A 221 -8.26 8.20 -22.43
N PHE A 222 -8.87 7.02 -22.44
CA PHE A 222 -9.31 6.39 -23.68
C PHE A 222 -10.61 7.04 -24.14
N ASP A 223 -10.67 7.51 -25.38
CA ASP A 223 -11.87 8.00 -26.03
C ASP A 223 -12.42 6.94 -26.99
N SER A 224 -13.59 6.35 -26.67
CA SER A 224 -14.16 5.28 -27.50
C SER A 224 -14.70 5.76 -28.85
N THR A 225 -14.88 7.07 -29.04
CA THR A 225 -15.33 7.65 -30.32
C THR A 225 -14.21 7.73 -31.34
N THR A 226 -12.98 8.05 -30.88
CA THR A 226 -11.79 8.14 -31.74
C THR A 226 -10.89 6.92 -31.63
N SER A 227 -11.12 6.04 -30.66
CA SER A 227 -10.24 4.92 -30.30
C SER A 227 -8.81 5.35 -29.97
N LYS A 228 -8.66 6.52 -29.33
CA LYS A 228 -7.36 7.13 -28.98
C LYS A 228 -7.17 7.22 -27.48
N ASN A 229 -5.92 7.15 -27.04
CA ASN A 229 -5.53 7.38 -25.64
C ASN A 229 -4.93 8.77 -25.47
N ASN A 230 -5.60 9.68 -24.76
CA ASN A 230 -5.10 11.04 -24.56
C ASN A 230 -4.50 11.16 -23.16
N PHE A 231 -3.23 11.54 -23.08
CA PHE A 231 -2.57 11.84 -21.82
C PHE A 231 -2.89 13.27 -21.41
N ALA A 232 -3.38 13.46 -20.19
CA ALA A 232 -3.91 14.72 -19.70
C ALA A 232 -3.53 14.99 -18.24
N GLN A 233 -3.63 16.25 -17.84
CA GLN A 233 -3.57 16.68 -16.45
C GLN A 233 -4.90 17.25 -15.98
N TYR A 234 -5.19 17.13 -14.69
CA TYR A 234 -6.24 17.91 -14.06
C TYR A 234 -5.71 19.26 -13.59
N LYS A 235 -6.24 20.36 -14.15
CA LYS A 235 -5.84 21.72 -13.83
C LYS A 235 -7.03 22.68 -13.95
N ASP A 236 -7.15 23.61 -13.01
CA ASP A 236 -8.18 24.67 -13.00
C ASP A 236 -9.61 24.13 -13.19
N GLY A 237 -9.89 23.00 -12.55
CA GLY A 237 -11.21 22.38 -12.57
C GLY A 237 -11.52 21.53 -13.81
N ARG A 238 -10.59 21.35 -14.75
CA ARG A 238 -10.81 20.62 -16.01
C ARG A 238 -9.64 19.71 -16.34
N PHE A 239 -9.85 18.79 -17.29
CA PHE A 239 -8.78 18.00 -17.87
C PHE A 239 -8.18 18.72 -19.07
N GLU A 240 -6.87 18.95 -19.03
CA GLU A 240 -6.09 19.54 -20.12
C GLU A 240 -5.24 18.44 -20.78
N ILE A 241 -5.44 18.22 -22.08
CA ILE A 241 -4.68 17.22 -22.84
C ILE A 241 -3.24 17.72 -22.99
N LEU A 242 -2.29 16.90 -22.55
CA LEU A 242 -0.85 17.12 -22.68
C LEU A 242 -0.31 16.49 -23.97
N ILE A 243 -0.72 15.26 -24.28
CA ILE A 243 -0.32 14.52 -25.48
C ILE A 243 -1.52 13.75 -26.02
N ASN A 244 -1.77 13.85 -27.33
CA ASN A 244 -2.79 13.06 -28.03
C ASN A 244 -2.25 11.68 -28.39
N ASP A 245 -3.11 10.67 -28.32
CA ASP A 245 -2.83 9.28 -28.74
C ASP A 245 -1.50 8.67 -28.21
N PHE A 246 -1.31 8.79 -26.90
CA PHE A 246 -0.10 8.38 -26.18
C PHE A 246 -0.40 7.31 -25.14
N ASP A 247 0.32 6.19 -25.23
CA ASP A 247 0.24 5.09 -24.28
C ASP A 247 1.41 5.13 -23.31
N ILE A 248 1.14 5.45 -22.05
CA ILE A 248 2.14 5.30 -20.99
C ILE A 248 2.46 3.82 -20.80
N GLN A 249 3.74 3.48 -20.89
CA GLN A 249 4.27 2.14 -20.66
C GLN A 249 4.83 2.02 -19.24
N GLU A 250 5.52 3.05 -18.75
CA GLU A 250 6.12 3.06 -17.41
C GLU A 250 6.27 4.51 -16.91
N THR A 251 6.22 4.66 -15.58
CA THR A 251 6.61 5.89 -14.89
C THR A 251 7.53 5.58 -13.72
N PHE A 252 8.53 6.41 -13.48
CA PHE A 252 9.42 6.31 -12.34
C PHE A 252 9.96 7.70 -11.96
N GLU A 253 10.36 7.88 -10.71
CA GLU A 253 10.88 9.17 -10.24
C GLU A 253 12.40 9.23 -10.38
N TYR A 254 12.92 10.40 -10.74
CA TYR A 254 14.35 10.69 -10.70
C TYR A 254 14.56 12.21 -10.59
N ASN A 255 15.53 12.62 -9.76
CA ASN A 255 15.90 14.03 -9.60
C ASN A 255 14.71 14.96 -9.35
N ASN A 256 13.80 14.60 -8.43
CA ASN A 256 12.58 15.35 -8.10
C ASN A 256 11.70 15.66 -9.33
N ASN A 257 11.64 14.75 -10.30
CA ASN A 257 10.72 14.77 -11.43
C ASN A 257 10.09 13.38 -11.61
N LEU A 258 8.88 13.33 -12.18
CA LEU A 258 8.29 12.09 -12.68
C LEU A 258 8.74 11.89 -14.13
N LEU A 259 9.44 10.79 -14.41
CA LEU A 259 9.76 10.35 -15.75
C LEU A 259 8.62 9.51 -16.30
N ILE A 260 8.22 9.82 -17.53
CA ILE A 260 7.08 9.21 -18.21
C ILE A 260 7.56 8.66 -19.55
N HIS A 261 7.60 7.34 -19.63
CA HIS A 261 7.96 6.60 -20.82
C HIS A 261 6.69 6.06 -21.49
N GLY A 262 6.51 6.34 -22.77
CA GLY A 262 5.33 5.87 -23.49
C GLY A 262 5.48 5.89 -24.99
N TYR A 263 4.55 5.19 -25.65
CA TYR A 263 4.48 5.05 -27.09
C TYR A 263 3.55 6.11 -27.67
N ASP A 264 4.09 6.94 -28.57
CA ASP A 264 3.33 7.88 -29.36
C ASP A 264 2.80 7.17 -30.61
N ARG A 265 1.48 6.97 -30.68
CA ARG A 265 0.85 6.20 -31.77
C ARG A 265 0.83 6.96 -33.09
N GLU A 266 0.82 8.29 -33.05
CA GLU A 266 0.86 9.13 -34.24
C GLU A 266 2.25 9.10 -34.87
N GLN A 267 3.29 9.24 -34.04
CA GLN A 267 4.69 9.25 -34.48
C GLN A 267 5.31 7.85 -34.62
N LYS A 268 4.66 6.83 -34.03
CA LYS A 268 5.06 5.41 -34.06
C LYS A 268 6.43 5.10 -33.44
N PHE A 269 6.75 5.77 -32.33
CA PHE A 269 7.93 5.44 -31.52
C PHE A 269 7.73 5.85 -30.05
N ASN A 270 8.59 5.31 -29.18
CA ASN A 270 8.58 5.65 -27.77
C ASN A 270 9.27 6.98 -27.49
N LYS A 271 8.76 7.72 -26.52
CA LYS A 271 9.31 8.99 -26.05
C LYS A 271 9.48 8.93 -24.54
N LEU A 272 10.50 9.64 -24.06
CA LEU A 272 10.73 9.86 -22.64
C LEU A 272 10.47 11.33 -22.31
N TYR A 273 9.57 11.58 -21.36
CA TYR A 273 9.27 12.92 -20.85
C TYR A 273 9.65 13.03 -19.38
N ARG A 274 9.88 14.26 -18.93
CA ARG A 274 9.87 14.62 -17.50
C ARG A 274 8.71 15.53 -17.19
N PHE A 275 8.12 15.33 -16.02
CA PHE A 275 7.15 16.23 -15.42
C PHE A 275 7.69 16.74 -14.08
N ASP A 276 7.86 18.05 -13.96
CA ASP A 276 8.46 18.69 -12.78
C ASP A 276 7.44 19.05 -11.68
N GLY A 277 6.15 18.84 -11.93
CA GLY A 277 5.02 19.29 -11.10
C GLY A 277 4.19 20.42 -11.74
N GLU A 278 4.69 21.03 -12.81
CA GLU A 278 4.01 22.12 -13.52
C GLU A 278 3.99 21.90 -15.03
N SER A 279 5.10 21.44 -15.60
CA SER A 279 5.31 21.34 -17.04
C SER A 279 5.80 19.97 -17.46
N LEU A 280 5.26 19.48 -18.58
CA LEU A 280 5.72 18.27 -19.25
C LEU A 280 6.76 18.65 -20.31
N THR A 281 7.98 18.14 -20.19
CA THR A 281 9.10 18.42 -21.10
C THR A 281 9.61 17.12 -21.73
N LEU A 282 9.77 17.11 -23.05
CA LEU A 282 10.40 15.98 -23.76
C LEU A 282 11.88 15.91 -23.40
N ILE A 283 12.35 14.74 -22.98
CA ILE A 283 13.79 14.46 -22.82
C ILE A 283 14.34 13.94 -24.15
N GLU A 284 13.74 12.88 -24.69
CA GLU A 284 14.27 12.23 -25.89
C GLU A 284 13.19 11.51 -26.70
N ASN A 285 13.37 11.52 -28.03
CA ASN A 285 12.56 10.77 -29.00
C ASN A 285 13.19 9.40 -29.28
N ASN A 286 12.37 8.45 -29.78
CA ASN A 286 12.82 7.11 -30.14
C ASN A 286 13.59 6.43 -28.99
N PHE A 287 13.01 6.51 -27.79
CA PHE A 287 13.62 6.11 -26.54
C PHE A 287 12.73 5.07 -25.86
N TYR A 288 13.04 3.79 -26.06
CA TYR A 288 12.45 2.73 -25.26
C TYR A 288 13.26 2.55 -23.97
N VAL A 289 12.61 2.72 -22.81
CA VAL A 289 13.22 2.44 -21.50
C VAL A 289 13.21 0.93 -21.23
N GLY A 290 14.40 0.34 -21.15
CA GLY A 290 14.65 -1.00 -20.61
C GLY A 290 14.97 -0.97 -19.13
N LYS A 291 15.85 -1.86 -18.66
CA LYS A 291 16.26 -1.90 -17.24
C LYS A 291 16.94 -0.58 -16.85
N HIS A 292 16.54 -0.05 -15.69
CA HIS A 292 17.13 1.16 -15.11
C HIS A 292 17.53 0.95 -13.64
N ILE A 293 18.52 1.71 -13.20
CA ILE A 293 19.16 1.57 -11.87
C ILE A 293 19.51 2.97 -11.35
N GLU A 294 19.00 3.34 -10.18
CA GLU A 294 19.46 4.53 -9.47
C GLU A 294 20.54 4.18 -8.43
N VAL A 295 21.67 4.88 -8.46
CA VAL A 295 22.76 4.72 -7.50
C VAL A 295 23.51 6.05 -7.34
N ASN A 296 23.69 6.53 -6.10
CA ASN A 296 24.48 7.73 -5.79
C ASN A 296 24.13 8.96 -6.67
N GLY A 297 22.83 9.18 -6.95
CA GLY A 297 22.35 10.26 -7.80
C GLY A 297 22.61 10.10 -9.30
N LYS A 298 23.07 8.92 -9.73
CA LYS A 298 23.15 8.51 -11.14
C LYS A 298 21.95 7.63 -11.46
N LEU A 299 21.43 7.76 -12.67
CA LEU A 299 20.41 6.87 -13.22
C LEU A 299 20.98 6.20 -14.46
N LEU A 300 21.28 4.90 -14.37
CA LEU A 300 21.65 4.08 -15.51
C LEU A 300 20.38 3.63 -16.21
N VAL A 301 20.36 3.68 -17.53
CA VAL A 301 19.21 3.24 -18.33
C VAL A 301 19.70 2.46 -19.55
N ASN A 302 19.22 1.23 -19.72
CA ASN A 302 19.26 0.59 -21.03
C ASN A 302 18.18 1.19 -21.93
N LYS A 303 18.59 1.98 -22.91
CA LYS A 303 17.73 2.45 -23.99
C LYS A 303 17.77 1.47 -25.16
N TYR A 304 16.68 1.34 -25.91
CA TYR A 304 16.78 0.98 -27.32
C TYR A 304 15.87 1.82 -28.20
N ASP A 305 16.18 1.84 -29.50
CA ASP A 305 15.40 2.58 -30.50
C ASP A 305 14.47 1.66 -31.31
N ASN A 306 13.69 2.22 -32.22
CA ASN A 306 12.79 1.47 -33.10
C ASN A 306 13.49 0.47 -34.03
N THR A 307 14.80 0.62 -34.26
CA THR A 307 15.65 -0.34 -34.99
C THR A 307 16.28 -1.40 -34.08
N ARG A 308 15.99 -1.33 -32.77
CA ARG A 308 16.53 -2.20 -31.72
C ARG A 308 18.04 -2.05 -31.51
N ASN A 309 18.62 -0.89 -31.80
CA ASN A 309 19.98 -0.59 -31.35
C ASN A 309 19.92 -0.33 -29.84
N TYR A 310 20.73 -1.03 -29.05
CA TYR A 310 20.73 -0.89 -27.60
C TYR A 310 21.82 0.06 -27.14
N THR A 311 21.56 0.85 -26.11
CA THR A 311 22.57 1.76 -25.54
C THR A 311 22.43 1.79 -24.03
N LEU A 312 23.54 1.64 -23.32
CA LEU A 312 23.61 1.89 -21.89
C LEU A 312 23.96 3.35 -21.66
N LEU A 313 23.05 4.07 -21.03
CA LEU A 313 23.15 5.51 -20.74
C LEU A 313 23.29 5.76 -19.25
N VAL A 314 23.83 6.93 -18.89
CA VAL A 314 23.79 7.45 -17.53
C VAL A 314 23.34 8.91 -17.50
N PHE A 315 22.33 9.19 -16.68
CA PHE A 315 21.96 10.54 -16.26
C PHE A 315 22.64 10.87 -14.93
N ASP A 316 22.93 12.15 -14.68
CA ASP A 316 23.54 12.61 -13.44
C ASP A 316 22.79 13.82 -12.87
N LYS A 317 22.15 13.64 -11.72
CA LYS A 317 21.36 14.70 -11.09
C LYS A 317 22.19 15.90 -10.66
N ASN A 318 23.49 15.70 -10.46
CA ASN A 318 24.43 16.74 -10.05
C ASN A 318 25.13 17.43 -11.23
N SER A 319 24.81 17.04 -12.47
CA SER A 319 25.31 17.71 -13.68
C SER A 319 24.66 19.09 -13.85
N SER A 320 25.34 19.99 -14.57
CA SER A 320 24.77 21.27 -15.02
C SER A 320 23.56 21.09 -15.95
N ASN A 321 23.49 19.94 -16.65
CA ASN A 321 22.33 19.52 -17.42
C ASN A 321 21.99 18.05 -17.13
N PRO A 322 21.17 17.78 -16.09
CA PRO A 322 20.85 16.42 -15.65
C PRO A 322 20.12 15.55 -16.66
N TRP A 323 19.50 16.16 -17.67
CA TRP A 323 18.60 15.50 -18.62
C TRP A 323 19.27 15.16 -19.95
N THR A 324 20.57 15.44 -20.07
CA THR A 324 21.39 15.00 -21.21
C THR A 324 22.27 13.84 -20.76
N PRO A 325 21.88 12.59 -21.07
CA PRO A 325 22.64 11.43 -20.62
C PRO A 325 23.96 11.30 -21.37
N LYS A 326 24.93 10.63 -20.74
CA LYS A 326 26.16 10.17 -21.40
C LYS A 326 26.06 8.70 -21.77
N VAL A 327 26.66 8.33 -22.89
CA VAL A 327 26.73 6.92 -23.35
C VAL A 327 27.86 6.21 -22.62
N LEU A 328 27.54 5.08 -21.98
CA LEU A 328 28.50 4.17 -21.35
C LEU A 328 28.88 3.00 -22.27
N SER A 329 27.91 2.42 -22.98
CA SER A 329 28.13 1.35 -23.96
C SER A 329 27.07 1.39 -25.06
N ASP A 330 27.43 0.97 -26.27
CA ASP A 330 26.56 0.98 -27.45
C ASP A 330 25.97 -0.40 -27.78
N ASP A 331 26.17 -1.39 -26.90
CA ASP A 331 25.82 -2.79 -27.16
C ASP A 331 25.49 -3.60 -25.89
N PHE A 332 25.69 -3.04 -24.70
CA PHE A 332 25.55 -3.76 -23.43
C PHE A 332 24.12 -3.65 -22.88
N ILE A 333 23.44 -4.79 -22.76
CA ILE A 333 22.09 -4.89 -22.19
C ILE A 333 22.17 -5.51 -20.80
N ILE A 334 21.75 -4.79 -19.76
CA ILE A 334 21.74 -5.31 -18.39
C ILE A 334 20.70 -6.41 -18.28
N LYS A 335 21.12 -7.58 -17.79
CA LYS A 335 20.22 -8.69 -17.41
C LYS A 335 19.91 -8.66 -15.93
N ASP A 336 20.94 -8.61 -15.09
CA ASP A 336 20.77 -8.54 -13.66
C ASP A 336 21.91 -7.76 -13.00
N TYR A 337 21.71 -7.31 -11.76
CA TYR A 337 22.70 -6.49 -11.07
C TYR A 337 22.66 -6.62 -9.55
N VAL A 338 23.78 -6.26 -8.93
CA VAL A 338 23.90 -6.01 -7.49
C VAL A 338 24.69 -4.73 -7.28
N ILE A 339 24.34 -3.96 -6.26
CA ILE A 339 25.04 -2.74 -5.89
C ILE A 339 25.85 -3.02 -4.62
N PHE A 340 27.13 -2.66 -4.65
CA PHE A 340 28.02 -2.72 -3.50
C PHE A 340 28.90 -1.47 -3.49
N ASP A 341 28.95 -0.74 -2.36
CA ASP A 341 29.74 0.49 -2.19
C ASP A 341 29.65 1.48 -3.35
N ASN A 342 28.43 1.77 -3.79
CA ASN A 342 28.14 2.67 -4.92
C ASN A 342 28.69 2.20 -6.29
N VAL A 343 29.11 0.94 -6.40
CA VAL A 343 29.48 0.29 -7.66
C VAL A 343 28.38 -0.69 -8.04
N VAL A 344 27.92 -0.61 -9.29
CA VAL A 344 26.95 -1.55 -9.85
C VAL A 344 27.71 -2.66 -10.53
N TYR A 345 27.55 -3.90 -10.07
CA TYR A 345 28.02 -5.09 -10.75
C TYR A 345 26.87 -5.70 -11.53
N MET A 346 27.06 -5.97 -12.81
CA MET A 346 25.97 -6.31 -13.70
C MET A 346 26.35 -7.44 -14.64
N THR A 347 25.44 -8.40 -14.79
CA THR A 347 25.49 -9.37 -15.88
C THR A 347 24.78 -8.77 -17.08
N GLY A 348 25.29 -9.04 -18.27
CA GLY A 348 24.71 -8.52 -19.48
C GLY A 348 24.71 -9.50 -20.63
N VAL A 349 24.15 -9.04 -21.74
CA VAL A 349 24.26 -9.67 -23.06
C VAL A 349 24.64 -8.56 -24.03
N LEU A 350 25.62 -8.84 -24.89
CA LEU A 350 25.96 -7.93 -25.99
C LEU A 350 24.91 -8.05 -27.10
N GLU A 351 24.70 -6.99 -27.89
CA GLU A 351 23.67 -6.95 -28.94
C GLU A 351 23.77 -8.12 -29.95
N THR A 352 24.97 -8.63 -30.22
CA THR A 352 25.21 -9.82 -31.06
C THR A 352 24.61 -11.12 -30.49
N GLY A 353 24.15 -11.10 -29.24
CA GLY A 353 23.34 -12.12 -28.58
C GLY A 353 24.10 -13.34 -28.06
N LYS A 354 25.42 -13.43 -28.30
CA LYS A 354 26.23 -14.61 -27.92
C LYS A 354 26.98 -14.41 -26.61
N ASP A 355 27.62 -13.27 -26.45
CA ASP A 355 28.50 -13.05 -25.31
C ASP A 355 27.72 -12.64 -24.07
N LYS A 356 28.05 -13.27 -22.94
CA LYS A 356 27.44 -13.01 -21.63
C LYS A 356 28.47 -12.41 -20.65
N PRO A 357 28.73 -11.10 -20.76
CA PRO A 357 29.72 -10.42 -19.94
C PRO A 357 29.26 -10.21 -18.49
N LEU A 358 30.27 -10.12 -17.63
CA LEU A 358 30.16 -9.47 -16.32
C LEU A 358 30.80 -8.09 -16.45
N ALA A 359 30.10 -7.04 -16.04
CA ALA A 359 30.58 -5.67 -16.06
C ALA A 359 30.42 -4.99 -14.71
N SER A 360 31.07 -3.84 -14.56
CA SER A 360 30.90 -2.94 -13.44
C SER A 360 30.74 -1.50 -13.90
N TYR A 361 30.01 -0.72 -13.12
CA TYR A 361 29.90 0.72 -13.27
C TYR A 361 30.14 1.41 -11.92
N ASN A 362 31.14 2.28 -11.87
CA ASN A 362 31.45 3.08 -10.69
C ASN A 362 30.69 4.43 -10.75
N SER A 363 29.78 4.66 -9.81
CA SER A 363 28.87 5.82 -9.83
C SER A 363 29.49 7.18 -9.49
N PHE A 364 30.79 7.23 -9.17
CA PHE A 364 31.50 8.49 -8.94
C PHE A 364 31.78 9.30 -10.22
N GLY A 365 31.56 8.72 -11.40
CA GLY A 365 31.71 9.42 -12.68
C GLY A 365 30.52 9.22 -13.60
N THR A 366 30.67 9.61 -14.87
CA THR A 366 29.61 9.50 -15.90
C THR A 366 30.14 9.09 -17.27
N ASP A 367 31.45 9.10 -17.47
CA ASP A 367 32.06 8.81 -18.76
C ASP A 367 32.34 7.32 -18.93
N LYS A 368 32.54 6.88 -20.18
CA LYS A 368 32.81 5.46 -20.53
C LYS A 368 33.91 4.82 -19.68
N SER A 369 34.88 5.58 -19.17
CA SER A 369 35.97 5.07 -18.31
C SER A 369 35.50 4.50 -16.95
N TYR A 370 34.29 4.83 -16.51
CA TYR A 370 33.69 4.32 -15.27
C TYR A 370 32.89 3.03 -15.48
N PHE A 371 32.64 2.65 -16.73
CA PHE A 371 32.05 1.38 -17.12
C PHE A 371 33.15 0.42 -17.59
N LYS A 372 33.17 -0.80 -17.08
CA LYS A 372 34.19 -1.80 -17.42
C LYS A 372 33.58 -3.17 -17.58
N ILE A 373 33.83 -3.82 -18.72
CA ILE A 373 33.67 -5.26 -18.87
C ILE A 373 34.76 -5.93 -18.03
N LEU A 374 34.36 -6.63 -16.98
CA LEU A 374 35.24 -7.36 -16.08
C LEU A 374 35.59 -8.74 -16.65
N LEU A 375 34.64 -9.38 -17.31
CA LEU A 375 34.78 -10.68 -17.99
C LEU A 375 33.93 -10.67 -19.26
N GLY A 376 34.49 -11.16 -20.38
CA GLY A 376 33.87 -11.09 -21.71
C GLY A 376 32.69 -12.04 -21.93
N ASP A 377 32.93 -13.35 -21.98
CA ASP A 377 31.87 -14.35 -22.08
C ASP A 377 32.05 -15.42 -21.02
N THR A 378 31.27 -15.33 -19.94
CA THR A 378 31.45 -16.22 -18.78
C THR A 378 30.18 -16.81 -18.22
N ASP A 379 29.00 -16.31 -18.62
CA ASP A 379 27.68 -16.80 -18.19
C ASP A 379 27.57 -16.90 -16.65
N ILE A 380 27.90 -15.80 -15.97
CA ILE A 380 27.84 -15.72 -14.51
C ILE A 380 26.41 -15.38 -14.09
N ASN A 381 25.89 -16.08 -13.08
CA ASN A 381 24.69 -15.66 -12.38
C ASN A 381 25.06 -14.61 -11.33
N ILE A 382 24.39 -13.45 -11.34
CA ILE A 382 24.71 -12.36 -10.39
C ILE A 382 24.51 -12.80 -8.93
N ASN A 383 23.61 -13.74 -8.68
CA ASN A 383 23.33 -14.25 -7.33
C ASN A 383 24.44 -15.17 -6.80
N ASP A 384 25.40 -15.55 -7.63
CA ASP A 384 26.56 -16.36 -7.26
C ASP A 384 27.83 -15.51 -7.13
N LEU A 385 27.68 -14.18 -7.15
CA LEU A 385 28.74 -13.20 -6.93
C LEU A 385 28.59 -12.59 -5.53
N ALA A 386 29.72 -12.38 -4.87
CA ALA A 386 29.80 -11.58 -3.65
C ALA A 386 31.00 -10.63 -3.72
N VAL A 387 30.81 -9.39 -3.27
CA VAL A 387 31.88 -8.40 -3.15
C VAL A 387 32.22 -8.26 -1.68
N CYS A 388 33.49 -8.44 -1.34
CA CYS A 388 33.96 -8.42 0.04
C CYS A 388 35.37 -7.83 0.08
N ARG A 389 35.59 -6.78 0.89
CA ARG A 389 36.89 -6.11 1.03
C ARG A 389 37.49 -5.69 -0.32
N ASN A 390 36.68 -5.08 -1.19
CA ASN A 390 37.03 -4.69 -2.57
C ASN A 390 37.45 -5.84 -3.50
N GLU A 391 37.17 -7.09 -3.12
CA GLU A 391 37.45 -8.27 -3.93
C GLU A 391 36.14 -8.93 -4.37
N ILE A 392 36.15 -9.43 -5.60
CA ILE A 392 34.96 -10.05 -6.21
C ILE A 392 35.17 -11.56 -6.21
N TYR A 393 34.25 -12.25 -5.54
CA TYR A 393 34.20 -13.69 -5.44
C TYR A 393 33.01 -14.22 -6.24
N ILE A 394 33.22 -15.31 -6.97
CA ILE A 394 32.22 -15.88 -7.86
C ILE A 394 32.19 -17.40 -7.66
N VAL A 395 30.99 -17.96 -7.51
CA VAL A 395 30.77 -19.40 -7.60
C VAL A 395 30.47 -19.77 -9.04
N LYS A 396 31.30 -20.62 -9.64
CA LYS A 396 31.09 -21.14 -11.00
C LYS A 396 31.34 -22.63 -11.04
N SER A 397 30.41 -23.39 -11.61
CA SER A 397 30.47 -24.86 -11.67
C SER A 397 30.74 -25.52 -10.31
N GLY A 398 30.19 -24.96 -9.24
CA GLY A 398 30.37 -25.44 -7.87
C GLY A 398 31.75 -25.20 -7.27
N LYS A 399 32.53 -24.25 -7.80
CA LYS A 399 33.88 -23.88 -7.32
C LYS A 399 33.95 -22.38 -7.05
N LEU A 400 34.77 -22.00 -6.08
CA LEU A 400 35.01 -20.60 -5.73
C LEU A 400 36.15 -20.02 -6.57
N TYR A 401 35.89 -18.86 -7.17
CA TYR A 401 36.87 -18.08 -7.90
C TYR A 401 36.96 -16.68 -7.30
N LYS A 402 38.17 -16.12 -7.34
CA LYS A 402 38.42 -14.70 -7.14
C LYS A 402 38.68 -14.07 -8.50
N LEU A 403 37.97 -13.00 -8.80
CA LEU A 403 38.24 -12.21 -10.00
C LEU A 403 39.50 -11.37 -9.79
N THR A 404 40.40 -11.41 -10.77
CA THR A 404 41.65 -10.66 -10.81
C THR A 404 41.86 -10.05 -12.20
N ASN A 405 42.91 -9.26 -12.38
CA ASN A 405 43.26 -8.69 -13.68
C ASN A 405 43.56 -9.77 -14.75
N SER A 406 43.97 -10.99 -14.34
CA SER A 406 44.19 -12.12 -15.24
C SER A 406 42.93 -12.97 -15.49
N GLY A 407 41.77 -12.54 -15.00
CA GLY A 407 40.51 -13.28 -15.06
C GLY A 407 40.17 -14.01 -13.76
N LEU A 408 39.45 -15.13 -13.89
CA LEU A 408 38.98 -15.92 -12.75
C LEU A 408 40.09 -16.85 -12.23
N ASN A 409 40.63 -16.52 -11.06
CA ASN A 409 41.61 -17.35 -10.37
C ASN A 409 40.87 -18.24 -9.37
N LYS A 410 41.03 -19.55 -9.52
CA LYS A 410 40.39 -20.52 -8.62
C LYS A 410 40.97 -20.38 -7.21
N VAL A 411 40.11 -20.35 -6.19
CA VAL A 411 40.53 -20.32 -4.79
C VAL A 411 40.83 -21.75 -4.32
N LEU A 412 42.08 -22.00 -3.96
CA LEU A 412 42.56 -23.29 -3.44
C LEU A 412 43.02 -23.13 -1.99
N PHE A 413 42.68 -24.09 -1.15
CA PHE A 413 42.96 -24.05 0.29
C PHE A 413 44.10 -25.00 0.61
N GLU A 414 45.24 -24.51 1.07
CA GLU A 414 46.36 -25.40 1.40
C GLU A 414 46.01 -26.29 2.60
N TYR A 415 46.16 -27.60 2.45
CA TYR A 415 45.97 -28.57 3.54
C TYR A 415 47.30 -28.99 4.17
N ARG A 416 48.28 -29.29 3.30
CA ARG A 416 49.68 -29.52 3.64
C ARG A 416 50.53 -29.23 2.41
N LYS A 417 51.85 -29.18 2.58
CA LYS A 417 52.79 -28.93 1.46
C LYS A 417 52.43 -29.73 0.21
N ASN A 418 52.17 -29.01 -0.89
CA ASN A 418 51.78 -29.53 -2.22
C ASN A 418 50.44 -30.28 -2.30
N VAL A 419 49.58 -30.20 -1.28
CA VAL A 419 48.22 -30.76 -1.28
C VAL A 419 47.23 -29.68 -0.87
N TYR A 420 46.30 -29.39 -1.77
CA TYR A 420 45.27 -28.38 -1.60
C TYR A 420 43.89 -29.04 -1.52
N ILE A 421 42.94 -28.34 -0.93
CA ILE A 421 41.53 -28.70 -0.93
C ILE A 421 40.83 -27.80 -1.94
N GLU A 422 40.10 -28.44 -2.85
CA GLU A 422 39.18 -27.80 -3.77
C GLU A 422 37.74 -28.06 -3.29
N TYR A 423 37.17 -27.10 -2.56
CA TYR A 423 35.81 -27.24 -2.05
C TYR A 423 34.77 -27.26 -3.17
N SER A 424 33.71 -28.04 -2.95
CA SER A 424 32.46 -27.96 -3.70
C SER A 424 31.57 -26.93 -3.03
N VAL A 425 31.52 -25.73 -3.61
CA VAL A 425 30.80 -24.58 -3.08
C VAL A 425 29.39 -24.52 -3.66
N THR A 426 28.39 -24.28 -2.81
CA THR A 426 26.99 -24.15 -3.21
C THR A 426 26.52 -22.71 -3.27
N LYS A 427 26.97 -21.87 -2.33
CA LYS A 427 26.58 -20.47 -2.25
C LYS A 427 27.64 -19.64 -1.53
N ILE A 428 27.67 -18.36 -1.84
CA ILE A 428 28.46 -17.37 -1.11
C ILE A 428 27.60 -16.17 -0.74
N ILE A 429 27.99 -15.46 0.31
CA ILE A 429 27.42 -14.16 0.65
C ILE A 429 28.49 -13.32 1.38
N ALA A 430 28.51 -12.02 1.11
CA ALA A 430 29.32 -11.08 1.88
C ALA A 430 28.46 -10.45 2.99
N TYR A 431 29.00 -10.42 4.21
CA TYR A 431 28.34 -9.84 5.36
C TYR A 431 29.40 -9.32 6.34
N LYS A 432 29.31 -8.04 6.73
CA LYS A 432 30.24 -7.36 7.66
C LYS A 432 31.72 -7.65 7.37
N ASP A 433 32.13 -7.31 6.15
CA ASP A 433 33.50 -7.45 5.62
C ASP A 433 34.05 -8.88 5.58
N LYS A 434 33.19 -9.88 5.75
CA LYS A 434 33.54 -11.30 5.72
C LYS A 434 32.82 -12.00 4.59
N LEU A 435 33.51 -12.94 3.95
CA LEU A 435 32.90 -13.81 2.95
C LEU A 435 32.46 -15.11 3.62
N TYR A 436 31.17 -15.41 3.54
CA TYR A 436 30.63 -16.68 4.00
C TYR A 436 30.49 -17.62 2.80
N VAL A 437 31.09 -18.80 2.91
CA VAL A 437 31.15 -19.79 1.82
C VAL A 437 30.48 -21.08 2.31
N ALA A 438 29.40 -21.48 1.65
CA ALA A 438 28.73 -22.74 1.91
C ALA A 438 29.35 -23.87 1.09
N VAL A 439 29.82 -24.89 1.79
CA VAL A 439 30.55 -26.03 1.26
C VAL A 439 29.70 -27.29 1.42
N LYS A 440 29.58 -28.10 0.38
CA LYS A 440 28.90 -29.42 0.41
C LYS A 440 29.86 -30.62 0.41
N GLY A 441 31.15 -30.37 0.29
CA GLY A 441 32.20 -31.38 0.19
C GLY A 441 33.44 -30.82 -0.51
N GLY A 442 34.31 -31.68 -1.02
CA GLY A 442 35.51 -31.26 -1.74
C GLY A 442 36.42 -32.42 -2.10
N SER A 443 37.53 -32.09 -2.76
CA SER A 443 38.57 -33.04 -3.16
C SER A 443 39.94 -32.52 -2.77
N TYR A 444 40.86 -33.44 -2.44
CA TYR A 444 42.28 -33.11 -2.25
C TYR A 444 42.98 -33.19 -3.61
N ILE A 445 43.67 -32.13 -3.98
CA ILE A 445 44.32 -31.96 -5.28
C ILE A 445 45.78 -31.53 -5.12
N ASP A 446 46.61 -31.78 -6.13
CA ASP A 446 47.96 -31.22 -6.21
C ASP A 446 47.95 -29.80 -6.79
N SER A 447 49.12 -29.18 -6.93
CA SER A 447 49.27 -27.85 -7.53
C SER A 447 48.80 -27.75 -8.99
N ASN A 448 48.66 -28.89 -9.67
CA ASN A 448 48.20 -28.97 -11.05
C ASN A 448 46.69 -29.23 -11.15
N GLY A 449 45.97 -29.27 -10.02
CA GLY A 449 44.53 -29.54 -9.96
C GLY A 449 44.15 -31.01 -10.08
N LYS A 450 45.12 -31.94 -10.02
CA LYS A 450 44.84 -33.38 -10.11
C LYS A 450 44.51 -33.95 -8.74
N THR A 451 43.43 -34.73 -8.65
CA THR A 451 43.05 -35.41 -7.41
C THR A 451 44.18 -36.28 -6.88
N VAL A 452 44.55 -36.07 -5.62
CA VAL A 452 45.58 -36.85 -4.92
C VAL A 452 44.91 -38.02 -4.21
N LYS A 453 45.45 -39.23 -4.39
CA LYS A 453 45.01 -40.43 -3.67
C LYS A 453 45.78 -40.54 -2.35
N GLY A 454 45.09 -40.85 -1.26
CA GLY A 454 45.68 -41.01 0.07
C GLY A 454 44.61 -41.13 1.14
N ASP A 455 45.05 -41.38 2.38
CA ASP A 455 44.18 -41.38 3.55
C ASP A 455 43.93 -39.93 4.01
N TYR A 456 42.93 -39.31 3.40
CA TYR A 456 42.54 -37.93 3.69
C TYR A 456 41.15 -37.89 4.33
N PRO A 457 40.92 -37.01 5.33
CA PRO A 457 39.61 -36.88 5.96
C PRO A 457 38.51 -36.53 4.97
N LYS A 458 37.34 -37.16 5.11
CA LYS A 458 36.15 -36.79 4.34
C LYS A 458 35.77 -35.35 4.67
N ILE A 459 35.57 -34.53 3.64
CA ILE A 459 35.10 -33.16 3.78
C ILE A 459 33.58 -33.19 3.91
N SER A 460 33.06 -32.90 5.11
CA SER A 460 31.62 -32.74 5.36
C SER A 460 31.11 -31.39 4.84
N SER A 461 29.79 -31.19 4.87
CA SER A 461 29.20 -29.89 4.56
C SER A 461 29.36 -28.94 5.74
N PHE A 462 29.61 -27.66 5.45
CA PHE A 462 29.73 -26.61 6.46
C PHE A 462 29.57 -25.23 5.81
N VAL A 463 29.44 -24.19 6.63
CA VAL A 463 29.65 -22.81 6.22
C VAL A 463 30.96 -22.34 6.84
N MET A 464 31.84 -21.75 6.02
CA MET A 464 33.07 -21.11 6.51
C MET A 464 32.99 -19.60 6.39
N GLU A 465 33.65 -18.95 7.33
CA GLU A 465 34.11 -17.59 7.20
C GLU A 465 35.47 -17.63 6.49
N TYR A 466 35.51 -17.02 5.31
CA TYR A 466 36.69 -16.92 4.47
C TYR A 466 37.22 -15.49 4.50
N GLU A 467 38.45 -15.35 4.99
CA GLU A 467 39.18 -14.09 4.95
C GLU A 467 40.31 -14.15 3.91
N ASN A 468 41.13 -15.19 3.95
CA ASN A 468 42.12 -15.50 2.92
C ASN A 468 42.55 -16.98 3.08
N THR A 469 43.46 -17.46 2.24
CA THR A 469 43.90 -18.87 2.29
C THR A 469 44.63 -19.25 3.59
N ALA A 470 45.14 -18.28 4.35
CA ALA A 470 45.80 -18.49 5.65
C ALA A 470 44.87 -18.26 6.85
N SER A 471 43.74 -17.58 6.65
CA SER A 471 42.75 -17.21 7.68
C SER A 471 41.37 -17.68 7.23
N THR A 472 41.01 -18.88 7.67
CA THR A 472 39.67 -19.45 7.48
C THR A 472 39.16 -20.05 8.78
N ARG A 473 37.87 -19.87 9.06
CA ARG A 473 37.21 -20.45 10.23
C ARG A 473 35.95 -21.17 9.78
N VAL A 474 35.76 -22.41 10.25
CA VAL A 474 34.45 -23.06 10.12
C VAL A 474 33.45 -22.30 10.99
N PHE A 475 32.48 -21.67 10.36
CA PHE A 475 31.48 -20.82 10.98
C PHE A 475 30.26 -21.62 11.47
N ILE A 476 29.74 -22.52 10.62
CA ILE A 476 28.70 -23.49 10.99
C ILE A 476 29.17 -24.88 10.55
N LYS A 477 29.42 -25.77 11.51
CA LYS A 477 29.94 -27.12 11.27
C LYS A 477 28.83 -28.11 10.90
N ASP A 478 29.15 -29.09 10.05
CA ASP A 478 28.27 -30.21 9.68
C ASP A 478 26.89 -29.73 9.22
N PHE A 479 26.87 -28.76 8.31
CA PHE A 479 25.67 -28.04 7.90
C PHE A 479 25.61 -27.88 6.38
N THR A 480 24.49 -28.33 5.80
CA THR A 480 24.19 -28.19 4.38
C THR A 480 23.27 -27.00 4.20
N LEU A 481 23.82 -25.89 3.70
CA LEU A 481 23.05 -24.68 3.45
C LEU A 481 21.96 -24.91 2.39
N LYS A 482 20.76 -24.43 2.69
CA LYS A 482 19.64 -24.26 1.75
C LYS A 482 19.53 -22.82 1.26
N GLU A 483 19.66 -21.84 2.15
CA GLU A 483 19.46 -20.42 1.85
C GLU A 483 20.31 -19.52 2.76
N PHE A 484 20.95 -18.51 2.16
CA PHE A 484 21.42 -17.32 2.87
C PHE A 484 20.44 -16.18 2.64
N ARG A 485 20.22 -15.36 3.67
CA ARG A 485 19.43 -14.14 3.57
C ARG A 485 20.00 -13.10 4.55
N ILE A 486 20.08 -11.84 4.14
CA ILE A 486 20.40 -10.74 5.04
C ILE A 486 19.14 -9.91 5.23
N GLU A 487 18.74 -9.74 6.49
CA GLU A 487 17.56 -8.96 6.86
C GLU A 487 17.94 -7.96 7.94
N SER A 488 17.82 -6.67 7.66
CA SER A 488 18.12 -5.60 8.63
C SER A 488 19.48 -5.77 9.32
N ASP A 489 20.53 -6.00 8.52
CA ASP A 489 21.90 -6.24 9.00
C ASP A 489 22.05 -7.51 9.86
N ILE A 490 21.18 -8.51 9.69
CA ILE A 490 21.28 -9.83 10.34
C ILE A 490 21.40 -10.91 9.26
N LEU A 491 22.41 -11.78 9.37
CA LEU A 491 22.61 -12.91 8.48
C LEU A 491 21.80 -14.13 8.97
N LEU A 492 20.86 -14.58 8.14
CA LEU A 492 20.09 -15.80 8.29
C LEU A 492 20.69 -16.90 7.42
N SER A 493 20.98 -18.05 8.02
CA SER A 493 21.48 -19.25 7.32
C SER A 493 20.55 -20.43 7.61
N LEU A 494 19.72 -20.78 6.63
CA LEU A 494 18.79 -21.90 6.70
C LEU A 494 19.40 -23.13 6.01
N GLY A 495 19.25 -24.31 6.60
CA GLY A 495 19.81 -25.54 6.05
C GLY A 495 19.51 -26.77 6.90
N THR A 496 20.30 -27.83 6.71
CA THR A 496 20.16 -29.09 7.46
C THR A 496 21.47 -29.49 8.13
N ILE A 497 21.36 -30.02 9.34
CA ILE A 497 22.49 -30.50 10.13
C ILE A 497 22.79 -31.94 9.69
N GLY A 498 24.03 -32.25 9.32
CA GLY A 498 24.39 -33.46 8.60
C GLY A 498 24.07 -34.78 9.32
N SER A 499 24.34 -34.88 10.62
CA SER A 499 24.18 -36.12 11.38
C SER A 499 22.73 -36.44 11.74
N SER A 500 21.91 -35.43 12.07
CA SER A 500 20.49 -35.62 12.39
C SER A 500 19.56 -35.47 11.20
N LYS A 501 20.01 -34.79 10.14
CA LYS A 501 19.19 -34.24 9.05
C LYS A 501 18.10 -33.27 9.54
N ASP A 502 18.19 -32.80 10.78
CA ASP A 502 17.29 -31.78 11.29
C ASP A 502 17.52 -30.50 10.51
N SER A 503 16.43 -29.82 10.15
CA SER A 503 16.55 -28.50 9.56
C SER A 503 16.88 -27.49 10.67
N ALA A 504 17.63 -26.45 10.35
CA ALA A 504 18.04 -25.45 11.31
C ALA A 504 18.18 -24.07 10.67
N LEU A 505 17.83 -23.05 11.44
CA LEU A 505 18.01 -21.65 11.10
C LEU A 505 19.03 -21.04 12.04
N TYR A 506 20.21 -20.70 11.52
CA TYR A 506 21.22 -19.91 12.23
C TYR A 506 21.00 -18.42 11.96
N ILE A 507 21.18 -17.60 13.00
CA ILE A 507 21.00 -16.15 12.99
C ILE A 507 22.25 -15.51 13.57
N TYR A 508 22.85 -14.61 12.82
CA TYR A 508 24.11 -13.97 13.18
C TYR A 508 24.03 -12.46 12.99
N ASN A 509 24.41 -11.71 14.02
CA ASN A 509 24.37 -10.25 14.03
C ASN A 509 25.74 -9.59 13.81
N GLY A 510 26.79 -10.36 13.51
CA GLY A 510 28.13 -9.81 13.27
C GLY A 510 29.06 -9.72 14.46
N VAL A 511 28.56 -9.85 15.69
CA VAL A 511 29.33 -9.59 16.92
C VAL A 511 29.46 -10.82 17.79
N ASN A 512 28.35 -11.52 18.04
CA ASN A 512 28.32 -12.71 18.89
C ASN A 512 28.30 -13.99 18.07
N ASP A 513 28.68 -15.13 18.65
CA ASP A 513 28.45 -16.42 17.99
C ASP A 513 26.99 -16.58 17.54
N PRO A 514 26.74 -17.23 16.39
CA PRO A 514 25.40 -17.35 15.83
C PRO A 514 24.48 -18.13 16.78
N THR A 515 23.29 -17.59 17.04
CA THR A 515 22.22 -18.36 17.68
C THR A 515 21.51 -19.20 16.63
N PHE A 516 20.86 -20.29 17.03
CA PHE A 516 20.06 -21.07 16.10
C PHE A 516 18.79 -21.62 16.74
N THR A 517 17.85 -22.00 15.88
CA THR A 517 16.72 -22.85 16.24
C THR A 517 16.65 -24.04 15.29
N LEU A 518 16.15 -25.15 15.79
CA LEU A 518 15.98 -26.39 15.03
C LEU A 518 14.58 -26.45 14.41
N ASP A 519 14.44 -27.41 13.51
CA ASP A 519 13.21 -27.82 12.84
C ASP A 519 12.58 -26.79 11.89
N VAL A 520 13.25 -25.68 11.62
CA VAL A 520 12.81 -24.67 10.65
C VAL A 520 13.04 -25.19 9.24
N LEU A 521 11.96 -25.41 8.49
CA LEU A 521 11.99 -25.98 7.13
C LEU A 521 12.10 -24.92 6.04
N SER A 522 11.48 -23.75 6.26
CA SER A 522 11.51 -22.61 5.32
C SER A 522 11.19 -21.29 6.02
N ILE A 523 11.81 -20.21 5.55
CA ILE A 523 11.46 -18.84 5.89
C ILE A 523 10.43 -18.35 4.87
N LYS A 524 9.25 -17.95 5.32
CA LYS A 524 8.20 -17.40 4.46
C LYS A 524 8.35 -15.90 4.30
N ASN A 525 8.54 -15.20 5.41
CA ASN A 525 8.63 -13.76 5.42
C ASN A 525 9.40 -13.26 6.64
N THR A 526 9.91 -12.04 6.54
CA THR A 526 10.69 -11.36 7.58
C THR A 526 10.25 -9.91 7.69
N LEU A 527 10.22 -9.38 8.91
CA LEU A 527 9.92 -7.98 9.15
C LEU A 527 10.68 -7.52 10.39
N SER A 528 11.38 -6.39 10.28
CA SER A 528 12.08 -5.79 11.42
C SER A 528 11.32 -4.60 11.97
N VAL A 529 11.16 -4.57 13.29
CA VAL A 529 10.50 -3.48 14.01
C VAL A 529 11.26 -3.21 15.31
N ASN A 530 11.69 -1.96 15.52
CA ASN A 530 12.32 -1.50 16.75
C ASN A 530 13.42 -2.46 17.28
N ASN A 531 14.43 -2.71 16.44
CA ASN A 531 15.58 -3.60 16.68
C ASN A 531 15.27 -5.08 16.94
N LYS A 532 14.06 -5.53 16.58
CA LYS A 532 13.64 -6.92 16.64
C LYS A 532 13.37 -7.42 15.23
N LEU A 533 13.79 -8.65 14.94
CA LEU A 533 13.51 -9.31 13.68
C LEU A 533 12.42 -10.37 13.92
N PHE A 534 11.29 -10.22 13.24
CA PHE A 534 10.22 -11.21 13.23
C PHE A 534 10.34 -12.08 11.98
N ILE A 535 10.19 -13.39 12.16
CA ILE A 535 10.44 -14.37 11.10
C ILE A 535 9.25 -15.33 11.06
N ASP A 536 8.46 -15.27 9.99
CA ASP A 536 7.39 -16.23 9.71
C ASP A 536 8.01 -17.47 9.06
N VAL A 537 7.87 -18.62 9.71
CA VAL A 537 8.49 -19.87 9.28
C VAL A 537 7.49 -21.01 9.20
N THR A 538 7.80 -21.99 8.36
CA THR A 538 7.26 -23.34 8.54
C THR A 538 8.30 -24.16 9.31
N ASP A 539 7.90 -24.72 10.46
CA ASP A 539 8.71 -25.63 11.28
C ASP A 539 8.09 -27.04 11.36
N LYS A 540 8.86 -27.99 11.88
CA LYS A 540 8.41 -29.36 12.16
C LYS A 540 8.16 -29.53 13.66
N SER A 541 6.94 -29.90 14.05
CA SER A 541 6.63 -30.19 15.45
C SER A 541 7.33 -31.47 15.91
N ARG A 542 8.16 -31.38 16.96
CA ARG A 542 8.77 -32.56 17.58
C ARG A 542 7.79 -33.51 18.27
N ILE A 543 6.59 -33.01 18.58
CA ILE A 543 5.56 -33.80 19.28
C ILE A 543 4.76 -34.62 18.27
N THR A 544 4.35 -34.00 17.16
CA THR A 544 3.42 -34.62 16.19
C THR A 544 4.08 -35.06 14.90
N ASP A 545 5.35 -34.71 14.69
CA ASP A 545 6.12 -34.88 13.45
C ASP A 545 5.52 -34.16 12.22
N LYS A 546 4.51 -33.32 12.43
CA LYS A 546 3.82 -32.56 11.37
C LYS A 546 4.44 -31.19 11.15
N GLN A 547 4.36 -30.71 9.93
CA GLN A 547 4.66 -29.32 9.60
C GLN A 547 3.62 -28.40 10.24
N ARG A 548 4.06 -27.24 10.71
CA ARG A 548 3.21 -26.17 11.20
C ARG A 548 3.83 -24.82 10.88
N ASP A 549 3.05 -23.78 11.10
CA ASP A 549 3.48 -22.39 10.92
C ASP A 549 3.75 -21.75 12.28
N THR A 550 4.87 -21.06 12.38
CA THR A 550 5.34 -20.44 13.63
C THR A 550 5.92 -19.06 13.31
N MET A 551 5.57 -18.08 14.13
CA MET A 551 6.24 -16.78 14.12
C MET A 551 7.35 -16.78 15.16
N LEU A 552 8.58 -16.52 14.74
CA LEU A 552 9.74 -16.37 15.61
C LEU A 552 10.04 -14.89 15.83
N ILE A 553 10.70 -14.59 16.95
CA ILE A 553 11.27 -13.28 17.23
C ILE A 553 12.74 -13.43 17.63
N TYR A 554 13.59 -12.62 16.99
CA TYR A 554 14.99 -12.48 17.31
C TYR A 554 15.26 -11.08 17.90
N GLU A 555 15.83 -11.05 19.09
CA GLU A 555 16.10 -9.82 19.86
C GLU A 555 17.24 -10.08 20.85
N GLY A 556 18.20 -9.15 20.96
CA GLY A 556 19.26 -9.23 21.97
C GLY A 556 20.11 -10.50 21.86
N ASN A 557 20.34 -11.00 20.64
CA ASN A 557 20.98 -12.29 20.36
C ASN A 557 20.25 -13.54 20.88
N THR A 558 18.96 -13.41 21.17
CA THR A 558 18.09 -14.52 21.54
C THR A 558 17.04 -14.74 20.47
N ILE A 559 16.69 -16.01 20.22
CA ILE A 559 15.58 -16.39 19.36
C ILE A 559 14.55 -17.16 20.18
N ARG A 560 13.27 -16.85 20.01
CA ARG A 560 12.16 -17.55 20.67
C ARG A 560 10.94 -17.63 19.75
N ASN A 561 10.07 -18.59 20.03
CA ASN A 561 8.74 -18.64 19.41
C ASN A 561 7.90 -17.49 19.97
N LEU A 562 7.32 -16.70 19.09
CA LEU A 562 6.34 -15.68 19.46
C LEU A 562 4.92 -16.27 19.46
N VAL A 563 4.52 -16.91 18.35
CA VAL A 563 3.25 -17.65 18.24
C VAL A 563 3.49 -18.93 17.47
N VAL A 564 2.92 -20.04 17.96
CA VAL A 564 3.05 -21.38 17.38
C VAL A 564 1.71 -21.81 16.79
N ASP A 565 1.74 -22.61 15.72
CA ASP A 565 0.54 -23.12 15.03
C ASP A 565 -0.34 -22.00 14.44
N MET A 566 0.29 -20.90 14.02
CA MET A 566 -0.37 -19.74 13.43
C MET A 566 0.07 -19.53 11.99
N LYS A 567 -0.87 -19.70 11.06
CA LYS A 567 -0.68 -19.32 9.66
C LYS A 567 -0.91 -17.82 9.51
N THR A 568 0.17 -17.05 9.46
CA THR A 568 0.13 -15.59 9.25
C THR A 568 -0.50 -15.25 7.90
N LYS A 569 -1.41 -14.27 7.89
CA LYS A 569 -2.13 -13.80 6.70
C LYS A 569 -1.75 -12.36 6.36
N TYR A 570 -1.73 -11.49 7.35
CA TYR A 570 -1.33 -10.10 7.21
C TYR A 570 -0.41 -9.71 8.36
N TRP A 571 0.53 -8.81 8.10
CA TRP A 571 1.34 -8.19 9.14
C TRP A 571 1.96 -6.90 8.65
N ASP A 572 2.16 -5.95 9.56
CA ASP A 572 2.71 -4.65 9.24
C ASP A 572 3.45 -4.01 10.41
N SER A 573 4.42 -3.19 10.00
CA SER A 573 4.93 -2.00 10.65
C SER A 573 3.90 -0.99 11.16
N VAL A 574 3.67 -0.80 12.46
CA VAL A 574 2.97 0.42 12.92
C VAL A 574 3.83 1.12 13.94
N ARG A 575 4.63 2.09 13.46
CA ARG A 575 5.68 2.76 14.24
C ARG A 575 6.62 1.72 14.89
N ASP A 576 6.63 1.60 16.22
CA ASP A 576 7.55 0.73 16.97
C ASP A 576 6.98 -0.67 17.27
N SER A 577 5.79 -0.99 16.73
CA SER A 577 5.09 -2.24 17.00
C SER A 577 4.78 -3.02 15.73
N LEU A 578 4.85 -4.34 15.86
CA LEU A 578 4.30 -5.29 14.89
C LEU A 578 2.79 -5.42 15.14
N VAL A 579 1.98 -5.37 14.09
CA VAL A 579 0.58 -5.82 14.13
C VAL A 579 0.43 -6.91 13.10
N PHE A 580 -0.20 -8.03 13.45
CA PHE A 580 -0.35 -9.17 12.55
C PHE A 580 -1.61 -9.97 12.80
N SER A 581 -2.11 -10.62 11.76
CA SER A 581 -3.28 -11.48 11.83
C SER A 581 -3.05 -12.77 11.09
N GLY A 582 -3.83 -13.78 11.44
CA GLY A 582 -3.69 -15.11 10.89
C GLY A 582 -4.63 -16.12 11.54
N TYR A 583 -4.48 -17.36 11.14
CA TYR A 583 -5.33 -18.46 11.53
C TYR A 583 -4.58 -19.41 12.48
N GLU A 584 -5.12 -19.65 13.66
CA GLU A 584 -4.57 -20.61 14.62
C GLU A 584 -5.16 -22.01 14.44
N ALA A 585 -4.30 -22.98 14.11
CA ALA A 585 -4.73 -24.34 13.75
C ALA A 585 -5.39 -25.10 14.89
N GLY A 586 -5.06 -24.79 16.15
CA GLY A 586 -5.58 -25.50 17.32
C GLY A 586 -7.03 -25.15 17.71
N ILE A 587 -7.50 -23.96 17.36
CA ILE A 587 -8.83 -23.46 17.75
C ILE A 587 -9.69 -23.00 16.56
N ASN A 588 -9.17 -23.13 15.33
CA ASN A 588 -9.87 -22.77 14.09
C ASN A 588 -10.41 -21.33 14.11
N ALA A 589 -9.60 -20.40 14.65
CA ALA A 589 -9.98 -19.02 14.84
C ALA A 589 -8.99 -18.08 14.15
N ASN A 590 -9.52 -17.04 13.51
CA ASN A 590 -8.70 -15.92 13.03
C ASN A 590 -8.38 -15.00 14.20
N LYS A 591 -7.12 -14.62 14.35
CA LYS A 591 -6.63 -13.79 15.45
C LYS A 591 -5.98 -12.53 14.91
N LEU A 592 -6.06 -11.46 15.70
CA LEU A 592 -5.32 -10.23 15.49
C LEU A 592 -4.46 -9.97 16.73
N TYR A 593 -3.16 -9.83 16.52
CA TYR A 593 -2.15 -9.66 17.55
C TYR A 593 -1.37 -8.36 17.34
N SER A 594 -0.77 -7.86 18.41
CA SER A 594 0.29 -6.87 18.33
C SER A 594 1.47 -7.23 19.22
N TYR A 595 2.65 -6.77 18.84
CA TYR A 595 3.85 -6.86 19.64
C TYR A 595 4.59 -5.52 19.63
N GLY A 596 4.64 -4.88 20.79
CA GLY A 596 5.41 -3.66 21.04
C GLY A 596 6.28 -3.84 22.28
N TYR A 597 5.93 -3.16 23.36
CA TYR A 597 6.49 -3.43 24.69
C TYR A 597 6.02 -4.78 25.26
N ALA A 598 4.81 -5.20 24.91
CA ALA A 598 4.24 -6.48 25.30
C ALA A 598 3.56 -7.15 24.09
N PHE A 599 3.39 -8.46 24.18
CA PHE A 599 2.57 -9.23 23.26
C PHE A 599 1.10 -9.15 23.69
N ASN A 600 0.21 -8.78 22.77
CA ASN A 600 -1.21 -8.61 23.06
C ASN A 600 -2.09 -9.31 22.02
N GLU A 601 -3.04 -10.13 22.47
CA GLU A 601 -4.21 -10.49 21.65
C GLU A 601 -5.15 -9.29 21.59
N LEU A 602 -5.34 -8.75 20.40
CA LEU A 602 -6.18 -7.58 20.18
C LEU A 602 -7.63 -7.98 19.89
N LEU A 603 -7.83 -9.04 19.11
CA LEU A 603 -9.13 -9.59 18.76
C LEU A 603 -9.05 -11.11 18.56
N GLY A 604 -10.00 -11.83 19.17
CA GLY A 604 -10.18 -13.26 19.03
C GLY A 604 -11.31 -13.60 18.06
N ASN A 605 -11.09 -14.61 17.20
CA ASN A 605 -12.06 -15.07 16.20
C ASN A 605 -12.61 -13.92 15.33
N PHE A 606 -11.71 -13.15 14.72
CA PHE A 606 -12.01 -11.98 13.91
C PHE A 606 -11.48 -12.18 12.49
N ASP A 607 -12.38 -12.30 11.52
CA ASP A 607 -12.02 -12.51 10.12
C ASP A 607 -11.72 -11.16 9.44
N VAL A 608 -10.43 -10.86 9.32
CA VAL A 608 -9.93 -9.65 8.66
C VAL A 608 -10.27 -9.68 7.17
N LYS A 609 -11.05 -8.68 6.74
CA LYS A 609 -11.49 -8.48 5.34
C LYS A 609 -10.76 -7.33 4.66
N TYR A 610 -10.29 -6.34 5.42
CA TYR A 610 -9.54 -5.19 4.93
C TYR A 610 -8.31 -4.96 5.81
N TRP A 611 -7.18 -4.72 5.18
CA TRP A 611 -5.89 -4.43 5.81
C TRP A 611 -5.14 -3.43 4.94
N ASN A 612 -4.98 -2.20 5.42
CA ASN A 612 -4.23 -1.19 4.67
C ASN A 612 -3.50 -0.25 5.62
N LYS A 613 -2.17 -0.19 5.45
CA LYS A 613 -1.33 0.77 6.15
C LYS A 613 -1.19 2.04 5.31
N ILE A 614 -1.54 3.16 5.91
CA ILE A 614 -1.46 4.49 5.34
C ILE A 614 -0.55 5.30 6.25
N GLU A 615 0.63 5.66 5.74
CA GLU A 615 1.70 6.25 6.55
C GLU A 615 2.00 5.36 7.77
N ASP A 616 1.96 5.92 8.99
CA ASP A 616 2.17 5.20 10.25
C ASP A 616 0.87 4.70 10.90
N THR A 617 -0.22 4.61 10.13
CA THR A 617 -1.54 4.20 10.61
C THR A 617 -2.02 2.97 9.86
N LEU A 618 -2.39 1.92 10.60
CA LEU A 618 -3.00 0.73 10.02
C LEU A 618 -4.51 0.73 10.24
N PHE A 619 -5.27 0.64 9.16
CA PHE A 619 -6.71 0.39 9.17
C PHE A 619 -7.01 -1.09 8.97
N VAL A 620 -7.80 -1.65 9.88
CA VAL A 620 -8.26 -3.03 9.85
C VAL A 620 -9.79 -3.04 9.90
N CYS A 621 -10.42 -3.75 8.98
CA CYS A 621 -11.86 -4.02 9.03
C CYS A 621 -12.10 -5.51 8.85
N GLY A 622 -13.08 -6.03 9.57
CA GLY A 622 -13.41 -7.44 9.58
C GLY A 622 -14.65 -7.70 10.41
N SER A 623 -14.98 -8.97 10.60
CA SER A 623 -16.15 -9.36 11.40
C SER A 623 -15.89 -10.60 12.23
N SER A 624 -16.62 -10.74 13.33
CA SER A 624 -16.66 -12.01 14.06
C SER A 624 -17.49 -13.03 13.28
N PRO A 625 -17.05 -14.29 13.14
CA PRO A 625 -17.88 -15.36 12.57
C PRO A 625 -19.18 -15.61 13.34
N LEU A 626 -19.27 -15.17 14.61
CA LEU A 626 -20.42 -15.42 15.49
C LEU A 626 -21.60 -14.50 15.18
N ASP A 627 -21.38 -13.18 15.18
CA ASP A 627 -22.43 -12.18 14.95
C ASP A 627 -22.41 -11.56 13.55
N LYS A 628 -21.34 -11.82 12.77
CA LYS A 628 -21.06 -11.25 11.45
C LYS A 628 -21.09 -9.71 11.43
N LYS A 629 -20.94 -9.09 12.59
CA LYS A 629 -20.90 -7.65 12.74
C LYS A 629 -19.55 -7.14 12.23
N PHE A 630 -19.59 -6.18 11.31
CA PHE A 630 -18.37 -5.55 10.83
C PHE A 630 -17.89 -4.49 11.82
N GLU A 631 -16.61 -4.51 12.14
CA GLU A 631 -15.97 -3.56 13.04
C GLU A 631 -14.73 -2.99 12.35
N ILE A 632 -14.50 -1.70 12.58
CA ILE A 632 -13.34 -0.99 12.05
C ILE A 632 -12.43 -0.61 13.21
N TYR A 633 -11.14 -0.91 13.04
CA TYR A 633 -10.09 -0.56 13.96
C TYR A 633 -8.98 0.22 13.26
N LYS A 634 -8.45 1.20 13.98
CA LYS A 634 -7.23 1.91 13.65
C LYS A 634 -6.14 1.60 14.68
N PHE A 635 -4.90 1.43 14.23
CA PHE A 635 -3.75 1.18 15.10
C PHE A 635 -2.72 2.30 15.02
N ASN A 636 -2.25 2.76 16.20
CA ASN A 636 -1.08 3.63 16.35
C ASN A 636 -0.15 3.07 17.45
N ASN A 637 1.02 2.56 17.07
CA ASN A 637 2.08 2.10 17.99
C ASN A 637 1.76 0.87 18.88
N ALA A 638 0.56 0.27 18.80
CA ALA A 638 0.03 -0.97 19.44
C ALA A 638 -1.40 -0.75 19.97
N ASN A 639 -1.80 0.50 20.19
CA ASN A 639 -3.12 0.82 20.69
C ASN A 639 -4.15 0.58 19.60
N LYS A 640 -5.14 -0.25 19.94
CA LYS A 640 -6.33 -0.46 19.13
C LYS A 640 -7.33 0.66 19.42
N ILE A 641 -7.70 1.40 18.39
CA ILE A 641 -8.76 2.40 18.46
C ILE A 641 -9.94 1.86 17.65
N ALA A 642 -11.04 1.56 18.34
CA ALA A 642 -12.30 1.24 17.68
C ALA A 642 -12.86 2.49 17.00
N LEU A 643 -13.29 2.37 15.75
CA LEU A 643 -13.88 3.46 14.99
C LEU A 643 -15.40 3.30 14.95
N GLN A 644 -15.92 2.74 13.86
CA GLN A 644 -17.35 2.57 13.63
C GLN A 644 -17.70 1.12 13.32
N ASP A 645 -18.90 0.75 13.75
CA ASP A 645 -19.50 -0.56 13.58
C ASP A 645 -20.41 -0.61 12.36
N ASN A 646 -20.70 -1.83 11.90
CA ASN A 646 -21.59 -2.12 10.78
C ASN A 646 -21.17 -1.47 9.45
N LEU A 647 -19.89 -1.15 9.29
CA LEU A 647 -19.34 -0.66 8.04
C LEU A 647 -18.30 -1.64 7.53
N GLU A 648 -18.48 -2.15 6.31
CA GLU A 648 -17.46 -2.95 5.63
C GLU A 648 -16.63 -2.06 4.72
N ILE A 649 -15.38 -1.82 5.10
CA ILE A 649 -14.47 -0.97 4.33
C ILE A 649 -14.13 -1.59 2.97
N ILE A 650 -14.23 -0.78 1.93
CA ILE A 650 -13.77 -1.08 0.57
C ILE A 650 -12.41 -0.43 0.33
N LYS A 651 -12.26 0.86 0.65
CA LYS A 651 -11.01 1.62 0.44
C LYS A 651 -10.90 2.78 1.42
N VAL A 652 -9.68 3.04 1.89
CA VAL A 652 -9.31 4.22 2.67
C VAL A 652 -8.19 4.95 1.94
N ILE A 653 -8.25 6.28 1.89
CA ILE A 653 -7.12 7.12 1.44
C ILE A 653 -6.86 8.22 2.46
N LYS A 654 -5.60 8.66 2.55
CA LYS A 654 -5.22 9.84 3.32
C LYS A 654 -5.67 11.11 2.59
N ALA A 655 -6.24 12.05 3.34
CA ALA A 655 -6.44 13.43 2.91
C ALA A 655 -5.51 14.37 3.71
N LYS A 656 -5.53 15.66 3.38
CA LYS A 656 -4.74 16.68 4.08
C LYS A 656 -5.03 16.68 5.59
N GLY A 657 -4.00 16.93 6.39
CA GLY A 657 -4.13 17.06 7.84
C GLY A 657 -4.57 15.77 8.54
N ASN A 658 -5.60 15.84 9.37
CA ASN A 658 -6.11 14.72 10.17
C ASN A 658 -7.22 13.91 9.46
N TYR A 659 -7.50 14.21 8.19
CA TYR A 659 -8.63 13.62 7.48
C TYR A 659 -8.27 12.33 6.74
N TYR A 660 -9.24 11.43 6.66
CA TYR A 660 -9.24 10.25 5.81
C TYR A 660 -10.55 10.18 5.03
N LEU A 661 -10.50 9.63 3.83
CA LEU A 661 -11.71 9.30 3.08
C LEU A 661 -11.92 7.81 3.17
N ILE A 662 -13.08 7.40 3.68
CA ILE A 662 -13.44 5.99 3.89
C ILE A 662 -14.63 5.66 2.99
N TYR A 663 -14.42 4.75 2.06
CA TYR A 663 -15.46 4.20 1.21
C TYR A 663 -15.83 2.81 1.72
N ALA A 664 -17.10 2.62 2.09
CA ALA A 664 -17.57 1.42 2.78
C ALA A 664 -19.00 1.03 2.39
N TYR A 665 -19.34 -0.25 2.53
CA TYR A 665 -20.73 -0.69 2.54
C TYR A 665 -21.35 -0.46 3.91
N ASP A 666 -22.59 0.01 3.92
CA ASP A 666 -23.43 -0.05 5.09
C ASP A 666 -23.93 -1.50 5.30
N ARG A 667 -23.59 -2.08 6.44
CA ARG A 667 -23.99 -3.43 6.87
C ARG A 667 -24.96 -3.40 8.04
N ASP A 668 -25.43 -2.24 8.46
CA ASP A 668 -26.39 -2.14 9.54
C ASP A 668 -27.76 -2.66 9.08
N ASN A 669 -28.28 -3.66 9.80
CA ASN A 669 -29.58 -4.24 9.51
C ASN A 669 -30.75 -3.28 9.76
N GLN A 670 -30.54 -2.25 10.58
CA GLN A 670 -31.55 -1.24 10.91
C GLN A 670 -31.46 0.00 10.02
N SER A 671 -30.36 0.16 9.26
CA SER A 671 -30.18 1.31 8.38
C SER A 671 -31.04 1.22 7.12
N PRO A 672 -31.72 2.31 6.70
CA PRO A 672 -32.39 2.36 5.40
C PRO A 672 -31.41 2.32 4.22
N LEU A 673 -30.11 2.49 4.47
CA LEU A 673 -29.04 2.43 3.48
C LEU A 673 -28.32 1.07 3.46
N LYS A 674 -28.84 0.06 4.16
CA LYS A 674 -28.26 -1.28 4.17
C LYS A 674 -27.91 -1.77 2.76
N GLY A 675 -26.67 -2.21 2.59
CA GLY A 675 -26.13 -2.74 1.33
C GLY A 675 -25.72 -1.65 0.33
N LYS A 676 -25.91 -0.37 0.65
CA LYS A 676 -25.42 0.75 -0.15
C LYS A 676 -23.97 1.05 0.18
N LYS A 677 -23.23 1.52 -0.82
CA LYS A 677 -21.88 2.05 -0.64
C LYS A 677 -21.96 3.52 -0.29
N ILE A 678 -21.18 3.93 0.69
CA ILE A 678 -21.19 5.29 1.22
C ILE A 678 -19.75 5.77 1.33
N LEU A 679 -19.54 7.01 0.90
CA LEU A 679 -18.28 7.72 1.08
C LEU A 679 -18.38 8.60 2.33
N TYR A 680 -17.37 8.50 3.19
CA TYR A 680 -17.26 9.27 4.42
C TYR A 680 -15.96 10.09 4.46
N ILE A 681 -16.01 11.28 5.06
CA ILE A 681 -14.83 11.90 5.68
C ILE A 681 -14.75 11.36 7.10
N TYR A 682 -13.59 10.85 7.47
CA TYR A 682 -13.26 10.56 8.86
C TYR A 682 -12.28 11.62 9.37
N ASP A 683 -12.71 12.40 10.36
CA ASP A 683 -11.84 13.35 11.07
C ASP A 683 -11.19 12.63 12.24
N ASP A 684 -9.88 12.41 12.17
CA ASP A 684 -9.17 11.66 13.21
C ASP A 684 -9.07 12.42 14.54
N SER A 685 -9.25 13.75 14.53
CA SER A 685 -9.18 14.58 15.74
C SER A 685 -10.46 14.51 16.56
N THR A 686 -11.63 14.58 15.90
CA THR A 686 -12.94 14.48 16.58
C THR A 686 -13.45 13.05 16.64
N ARG A 687 -12.90 12.16 15.79
CA ARG A 687 -13.33 10.78 15.54
C ARG A 687 -14.71 10.68 14.90
N ASP A 688 -15.16 11.72 14.20
CA ASP A 688 -16.46 11.71 13.53
C ASP A 688 -16.38 11.13 12.13
N PHE A 689 -17.45 10.41 11.74
CA PHE A 689 -17.70 10.02 10.36
C PHE A 689 -18.73 10.95 9.76
N ILE A 690 -18.33 11.76 8.79
CA ILE A 690 -19.21 12.66 8.05
C ILE A 690 -19.57 11.99 6.73
N GLU A 691 -20.86 11.74 6.51
CA GLU A 691 -21.34 11.23 5.22
C GLU A 691 -21.15 12.27 4.11
N MET A 692 -20.50 11.87 3.02
CA MET A 692 -20.27 12.73 1.86
C MET A 692 -21.19 12.43 0.69
N LYS A 693 -21.45 11.15 0.42
CA LYS A 693 -22.28 10.72 -0.71
C LYS A 693 -22.67 9.26 -0.58
N VAL A 694 -23.90 8.95 -1.00
CA VAL A 694 -24.51 7.62 -0.88
C VAL A 694 -24.71 7.00 -2.26
N ASN A 695 -24.58 5.69 -2.33
CA ASN A 695 -24.84 4.87 -3.51
C ASN A 695 -24.00 5.27 -4.73
N MET A 696 -22.76 5.70 -4.50
CA MET A 696 -21.77 5.86 -5.56
C MET A 696 -21.14 4.52 -5.91
N GLU A 697 -20.83 4.32 -7.20
CA GLU A 697 -20.05 3.19 -7.69
C GLU A 697 -18.60 3.62 -7.96
N ILE A 698 -17.92 4.04 -6.91
CA ILE A 698 -16.51 4.45 -6.97
C ILE A 698 -15.66 3.23 -7.33
N SER A 699 -15.00 3.33 -8.48
CA SER A 699 -14.02 2.35 -8.94
C SER A 699 -12.61 2.69 -8.49
N ASP A 700 -12.30 3.99 -8.34
CA ASP A 700 -11.01 4.44 -7.82
C ASP A 700 -11.09 5.83 -7.16
N MET A 701 -10.12 6.14 -6.29
CA MET A 701 -9.99 7.40 -5.54
C MET A 701 -8.53 7.81 -5.40
N ILE A 702 -8.26 9.10 -5.52
CA ILE A 702 -6.92 9.66 -5.43
C ILE A 702 -6.93 11.03 -4.75
N PHE A 703 -5.93 11.28 -3.89
CA PHE A 703 -5.73 12.56 -3.23
C PHE A 703 -4.92 13.52 -4.11
N MET A 704 -5.38 14.77 -4.18
CA MET A 704 -4.72 15.91 -4.81
C MET A 704 -4.08 16.74 -3.69
N GLN A 705 -2.75 16.75 -3.65
CA GLN A 705 -1.95 17.40 -2.61
C GLN A 705 -2.23 18.90 -2.48
#